data_AF-A0A7C4S1X1-F1
#
_entry.id   AF-A0A7C4S1X1-F1
#
_cell.length_a   1.000
_cell.length_b   1.000
_cell.length_c   1.000
_cell.angle_alpha   90.00
_cell.angle_beta   90.00
_cell.angle_gamma   90.00
#
_symmetry.space_group_name_H-M   'P 1'
#
loop_
_entity.id
_entity.type
_entity.pdbx_description
1 polymer ?
#
loop_
_entity_poly.entity_id
_entity_poly.type
_entity_poly.pdbx_seq_one_letter_code
_entity_poly.pdbx_strand_id
1 'polypeptide(L)'
;MNTPRLVAVAGAFIVGIVLAVNSRAVLPAALLLPLSALGLAAGLWGYAEERRWRERPPWLHLAAAVLFALPLGYWRAAGSVGPPPAGSLRAVLEALPDRARIEIQGVLDREPEQRASGEGLLGVRVDRVRAEAEGAWRAVPPGRLLLRVRPPRAADTAGRQALERLLDVRAYGYRIEARLALERPEPPLNPGEFDLQAYLFQNGWLAQGRCGSGEVRVLQTARGGALTELALELKRQFLNTYKATVREPGSRLIAGATLGARRALERVDYRGWDMQQIFRRAGVGHVLAVSGLHVSVVTLLLYGLFRLAGLRPRQFTPVLIFFLVLFAILTGARPSSVRSVIMHAVALIAFSYFRSGLQQATYVGLALSSFLILLFDNPLVLYSPGFLLSYGAVLALVVVAPPLYRWLLRLRGLRLLAWLGAFALLLALYGRYPRAFNDPLVWLGVAGLCAALDRAGRAANERWPRLRGLGLQRLPRVLTLFGAAQVAIQIGMMIPLSAWFFGHFPLAGVLVNPIAIPAIGVLIQLGMVTGLIGLLPAVGPLLALPFGIAASLTADFFYALAWLGAAFVPYPVMPRPTPLWMAGYYLALGLVLSLPRWRTPAQAWLYRACAPGSRGAARLAVLGRVAVAALALAPLWRLPPRPPRLQTITCLAADRYPLLALVSREGRCVTINAGHRFAGGQWLFQGLRSRGATAVDTAILCGPQPDAGNEGLAALSEQCPIGRCYAPFLSEDPAAYLEAVGDAYLAGEARRGAAWAARYPAAYAALQAALRRAGTPLLPLRPGPVESWRDLQVEVRLPPPARAGRFAASAGTALVALRARGFRWWVVTDGTPESLRAALAAETEPCDVLVLPELGARKTYRELLDTAVALTRPRAIVLSGRPSARAEAFDAAAWAAGAGCPVLCTARDGAVTASFGRGGALALRGLASGRSVTLHPRTP
;
A
#
# COMPACT_ATOMS: atom_id res chain seq x y z
N MET A 1 -29.29 19.69 14.71
CA MET A 1 -29.09 18.25 14.43
C MET A 1 -28.19 17.68 15.52
N ASN A 2 -28.58 16.60 16.18
CA ASN A 2 -27.73 15.94 17.18
C ASN A 2 -26.66 15.09 16.46
N THR A 3 -25.48 15.68 16.24
CA THR A 3 -24.25 15.05 15.71
C THR A 3 -24.02 13.60 16.17
N PRO A 4 -24.17 13.22 17.46
CA PRO A 4 -23.99 11.83 17.89
C PRO A 4 -24.93 10.83 17.22
N ARG A 5 -26.17 11.21 16.88
CA ARG A 5 -27.14 10.31 16.23
C ARG A 5 -26.69 9.94 14.81
N LEU A 6 -26.23 10.92 14.03
CA LEU A 6 -25.73 10.69 12.67
C LEU A 6 -24.46 9.82 12.66
N VAL A 7 -23.54 10.06 13.60
CA VAL A 7 -22.34 9.23 13.75
C VAL A 7 -22.71 7.79 14.09
N ALA A 8 -23.72 7.59 14.95
CA ALA A 8 -24.21 6.25 15.26
C ALA A 8 -24.85 5.55 14.05
N VAL A 9 -25.68 6.25 13.26
CA VAL A 9 -26.25 5.72 12.01
C VAL A 9 -25.14 5.28 11.06
N ALA A 10 -24.18 6.14 10.77
CA ALA A 10 -23.08 5.82 9.86
C ALA A 10 -22.20 4.66 10.40
N GLY A 11 -21.91 4.67 11.70
CA GLY A 11 -21.16 3.61 12.37
C GLY A 11 -21.88 2.26 12.32
N ALA A 12 -23.18 2.23 12.64
CA ALA A 12 -23.99 1.01 12.57
C ALA A 12 -24.12 0.49 11.14
N PHE A 13 -24.26 1.37 10.14
CA PHE A 13 -24.25 1.02 8.72
C PHE A 13 -22.93 0.34 8.31
N ILE A 14 -21.80 0.91 8.71
CA ILE A 14 -20.47 0.34 8.48
C ILE A 14 -20.33 -1.03 9.15
N VAL A 15 -20.79 -1.17 10.40
CA VAL A 15 -20.80 -2.47 11.11
C VAL A 15 -21.63 -3.51 10.34
N GLY A 16 -22.80 -3.13 9.83
CA GLY A 16 -23.62 -3.99 8.97
C GLY A 16 -22.86 -4.49 7.73
N ILE A 17 -22.16 -3.59 7.02
CA ILE A 17 -21.30 -3.95 5.87
C ILE A 17 -20.21 -4.94 6.30
N VAL A 18 -19.51 -4.65 7.39
CA VAL A 18 -18.42 -5.51 7.90
C VAL A 18 -18.94 -6.89 8.28
N LEU A 19 -20.13 -6.98 8.90
CA LEU A 19 -20.76 -8.26 9.24
C LEU A 19 -21.13 -9.06 7.98
N ALA A 20 -21.69 -8.42 6.94
CA ALA A 20 -22.01 -9.10 5.69
C ALA A 20 -20.76 -9.66 4.99
N VAL A 21 -19.67 -8.87 4.94
CA VAL A 21 -18.42 -9.29 4.30
C VAL A 21 -17.75 -10.45 5.04
N ASN A 22 -17.79 -10.46 6.38
CA ASN A 22 -17.10 -11.47 7.19
C ASN A 22 -17.93 -12.73 7.49
N SER A 23 -19.26 -12.61 7.64
CA SER A 23 -20.10 -13.74 8.07
C SER A 23 -20.29 -14.81 7.00
N ARG A 24 -20.13 -14.47 5.71
CA ARG A 24 -20.45 -15.31 4.53
C ARG A 24 -21.90 -15.83 4.47
N ALA A 25 -22.71 -15.61 5.50
CA ALA A 25 -24.13 -15.92 5.53
C ALA A 25 -24.88 -14.97 4.58
N VAL A 26 -25.93 -15.48 3.94
CA VAL A 26 -26.83 -14.66 3.12
C VAL A 26 -28.15 -14.58 3.87
N LEU A 27 -28.37 -13.46 4.55
CA LEU A 27 -29.66 -13.17 5.18
C LEU A 27 -30.65 -12.63 4.11
N PRO A 28 -31.89 -13.12 4.08
CA PRO A 28 -32.88 -12.69 3.08
C PRO A 28 -33.25 -11.21 3.27
N ALA A 29 -33.38 -10.49 2.15
CA ALA A 29 -33.79 -9.08 2.14
C ALA A 29 -35.15 -8.86 2.84
N ALA A 30 -36.04 -9.86 2.78
CA ALA A 30 -37.34 -9.87 3.45
C ALA A 30 -37.25 -9.79 4.99
N LEU A 31 -36.10 -10.15 5.59
CA LEU A 31 -35.86 -9.96 7.02
C LEU A 31 -35.25 -8.59 7.31
N LEU A 32 -34.26 -8.18 6.51
CA LEU A 32 -33.43 -7.01 6.80
C LEU A 32 -34.15 -5.68 6.55
N LEU A 33 -34.86 -5.55 5.41
CA LEU A 33 -35.50 -4.29 5.03
C LEU A 33 -36.65 -3.90 5.97
N PRO A 34 -37.52 -4.82 6.44
CA PRO A 34 -38.53 -4.49 7.44
C PRO A 34 -37.93 -4.06 8.78
N LEU A 35 -36.85 -4.71 9.25
CA LEU A 35 -36.15 -4.27 10.47
C LEU A 35 -35.61 -2.85 10.32
N SER A 36 -35.03 -2.54 9.15
CA SER A 36 -34.60 -1.17 8.83
C SER A 36 -35.78 -0.19 8.83
N ALA A 37 -36.90 -0.54 8.18
CA ALA A 37 -38.10 0.30 8.14
C ALA A 37 -38.68 0.56 9.54
N LEU A 38 -38.72 -0.46 10.41
CA LEU A 38 -39.13 -0.35 11.81
C LEU A 38 -38.19 0.58 12.59
N GLY A 39 -36.87 0.46 12.41
CA GLY A 39 -35.90 1.37 13.02
C GLY A 39 -36.08 2.82 12.57
N LEU A 40 -36.36 3.04 11.28
CA LEU A 40 -36.65 4.37 10.75
C LEU A 40 -37.95 4.94 11.34
N ALA A 41 -39.03 4.14 11.36
CA ALA A 41 -40.31 4.54 11.93
C ALA A 41 -40.19 4.88 13.42
N ALA A 42 -39.51 4.04 14.20
CA ALA A 42 -39.22 4.30 15.62
C ALA A 42 -38.40 5.58 15.82
N GLY A 43 -37.42 5.83 14.93
CA GLY A 43 -36.62 7.05 14.95
C GLY A 43 -37.42 8.31 14.65
N LEU A 44 -38.29 8.27 13.64
CA LEU A 44 -39.18 9.37 13.25
C LEU A 44 -40.25 9.64 14.32
N TRP A 45 -40.86 8.59 14.86
CA TRP A 45 -41.81 8.68 15.96
C TRP A 45 -41.15 9.30 17.19
N GLY A 46 -39.98 8.81 17.59
CA GLY A 46 -39.22 9.41 18.69
C GLY A 46 -38.89 10.89 18.46
N TYR A 47 -38.54 11.29 17.23
CA TYR A 47 -38.25 12.69 16.91
C TYR A 47 -39.50 13.59 16.95
N ALA A 48 -40.64 13.08 16.47
CA ALA A 48 -41.91 13.79 16.53
C ALA A 48 -42.38 14.00 17.99
N GLU A 49 -42.20 12.99 18.85
CA GLU A 49 -42.50 13.04 20.28
C GLU A 49 -41.57 13.97 21.08
N GLU A 50 -40.26 14.01 20.77
CA GLU A 50 -39.33 14.97 21.37
C GLU A 50 -39.75 16.44 21.12
N ARG A 51 -40.34 16.73 19.94
CA ARG A 51 -40.92 18.04 19.65
C ARG A 51 -42.25 18.29 20.36
N ARG A 52 -42.94 17.23 20.78
CA ARG A 52 -44.25 17.23 21.44
C ARG A 52 -44.15 16.94 22.94
N TRP A 53 -43.20 17.56 23.65
CA TRP A 53 -43.23 17.72 25.12
C TRP A 53 -42.69 16.56 25.99
N ARG A 54 -42.02 15.53 25.44
CA ARG A 54 -41.32 14.51 26.25
C ARG A 54 -39.86 14.33 25.83
N GLU A 55 -38.94 14.73 26.70
CA GLU A 55 -37.54 14.31 26.58
C GLU A 55 -37.46 12.79 26.76
N ARG A 56 -37.18 12.07 25.67
CA ARG A 56 -36.97 10.62 25.70
C ARG A 56 -35.51 10.31 26.05
N PRO A 57 -35.24 9.14 26.68
CA PRO A 57 -33.89 8.81 27.04
C PRO A 57 -33.03 8.62 25.76
N PRO A 58 -31.79 9.16 25.72
CA PRO A 58 -30.95 9.20 24.52
C PRO A 58 -30.68 7.84 23.87
N TRP A 59 -30.75 6.75 24.65
CA TRP A 59 -30.50 5.39 24.18
C TRP A 59 -31.59 4.89 23.21
N LEU A 60 -32.83 5.39 23.29
CA LEU A 60 -33.91 4.96 22.41
C LEU A 60 -33.64 5.37 20.96
N HIS A 61 -33.17 6.61 20.76
CA HIS A 61 -32.75 7.10 19.45
C HIS A 61 -31.50 6.38 18.92
N LEU A 62 -30.60 6.01 19.82
CA LEU A 62 -29.41 5.24 19.46
C LEU A 62 -29.81 3.82 19.01
N ALA A 63 -30.72 3.17 19.74
CA ALA A 63 -31.26 1.86 19.40
C ALA A 63 -32.01 1.89 18.06
N ALA A 64 -32.87 2.90 17.84
CA ALA A 64 -33.56 3.09 16.57
C ALA A 64 -32.59 3.33 15.40
N ALA A 65 -31.53 4.11 15.62
CA ALA A 65 -30.47 4.34 14.62
C ALA A 65 -29.72 3.05 14.27
N VAL A 66 -29.39 2.21 15.26
CA VAL A 66 -28.73 0.92 15.05
C VAL A 66 -29.67 -0.04 14.32
N LEU A 67 -30.93 -0.13 14.76
CA LEU A 67 -31.95 -0.99 14.15
C LEU A 67 -32.25 -0.59 12.69
N PHE A 68 -32.19 0.70 12.38
CA PHE A 68 -32.29 1.18 11.00
C PHE A 68 -31.06 0.80 10.17
N ALA A 69 -29.89 1.22 10.62
CA ALA A 69 -28.71 1.32 9.76
C ALA A 69 -27.93 0.00 9.63
N LEU A 70 -27.87 -0.81 10.69
CA LEU A 70 -27.12 -2.06 10.67
C LEU A 70 -27.71 -3.08 9.68
N PRO A 71 -29.03 -3.38 9.68
CA PRO A 71 -29.61 -4.30 8.70
C PRO A 71 -29.52 -3.75 7.27
N LEU A 72 -29.66 -2.43 7.09
CA LEU A 72 -29.53 -1.78 5.79
C LEU A 72 -28.10 -1.90 5.24
N GLY A 73 -27.10 -1.72 6.08
CA GLY A 73 -25.69 -1.89 5.72
C GLY A 73 -25.36 -3.34 5.36
N TYR A 74 -25.90 -4.30 6.13
CA TYR A 74 -25.77 -5.71 5.83
C TYR A 74 -26.40 -6.05 4.46
N TRP A 75 -27.66 -5.66 4.25
CA TRP A 75 -28.37 -5.89 2.99
C TRP A 75 -27.62 -5.29 1.80
N ARG A 76 -27.15 -4.05 1.95
CA ARG A 76 -26.42 -3.35 0.89
C ARG A 76 -25.15 -4.08 0.48
N ALA A 77 -24.40 -4.63 1.44
CA ALA A 77 -23.16 -5.36 1.18
C ALA A 77 -23.40 -6.81 0.73
N ALA A 78 -24.47 -7.45 1.20
CA ALA A 78 -24.82 -8.82 0.82
C ALA A 78 -25.02 -8.96 -0.69
N GLY A 79 -25.56 -7.94 -1.38
CA GLY A 79 -25.66 -7.94 -2.84
C GLY A 79 -24.32 -7.91 -3.60
N SER A 80 -23.24 -7.47 -2.95
CA SER A 80 -21.90 -7.45 -3.54
C SER A 80 -21.09 -8.71 -3.23
N VAL A 81 -21.33 -9.34 -2.07
CA VAL A 81 -20.53 -10.49 -1.57
C VAL A 81 -21.24 -11.83 -1.79
N GLY A 82 -22.57 -11.83 -1.83
CA GLY A 82 -23.38 -13.02 -2.08
C GLY A 82 -23.29 -13.53 -3.52
N PRO A 83 -24.00 -14.64 -3.82
CA PRO A 83 -24.07 -15.18 -5.17
C PRO A 83 -24.61 -14.13 -6.16
N PRO A 84 -24.03 -14.03 -7.38
CA PRO A 84 -24.49 -13.04 -8.33
C PRO A 84 -25.95 -13.30 -8.74
N PRO A 85 -26.77 -12.26 -8.93
CA PRO A 85 -28.12 -12.41 -9.44
C PRO A 85 -28.10 -13.13 -10.79
N ALA A 86 -29.07 -14.03 -11.02
CA ALA A 86 -29.23 -14.72 -12.30
C ALA A 86 -29.35 -13.70 -13.45
N GLY A 87 -28.67 -13.96 -14.56
CA GLY A 87 -28.65 -13.05 -15.73
C GLY A 87 -27.80 -11.78 -15.57
N SER A 88 -27.20 -11.53 -14.40
CA SER A 88 -26.25 -10.42 -14.23
C SER A 88 -24.97 -10.64 -15.04
N LEU A 89 -24.28 -9.56 -15.42
CA LEU A 89 -22.98 -9.66 -16.09
C LEU A 89 -21.98 -10.50 -15.26
N ARG A 90 -21.99 -10.37 -13.93
CA ARG A 90 -21.13 -11.17 -13.05
C ARG A 90 -21.43 -12.67 -13.18
N ALA A 91 -22.70 -13.07 -13.16
CA ALA A 91 -23.09 -14.47 -13.34
C ALA A 91 -22.63 -15.03 -14.69
N VAL A 92 -22.78 -14.24 -15.77
CA VAL A 92 -22.31 -14.63 -17.11
C VAL A 92 -20.79 -14.80 -17.14
N LEU A 93 -20.03 -13.86 -16.59
CA LEU A 93 -18.57 -13.94 -16.56
C LEU A 93 -18.05 -15.08 -15.66
N GLU A 94 -18.73 -15.37 -14.55
CA GLU A 94 -18.39 -16.48 -13.64
C GLU A 94 -18.71 -17.87 -14.23
N ALA A 95 -19.65 -17.97 -15.19
CA ALA A 95 -19.95 -19.21 -15.90
C ALA A 95 -18.95 -19.55 -17.01
N LEU A 96 -18.26 -18.55 -17.57
CA LEU A 96 -17.31 -18.74 -18.66
C LEU A 96 -15.95 -19.26 -18.17
N PRO A 97 -15.26 -20.15 -18.91
CA PRO A 97 -13.93 -20.59 -18.54
C PRO A 97 -12.93 -19.41 -18.48
N ASP A 98 -11.85 -19.57 -17.70
CA ASP A 98 -10.79 -18.56 -17.70
C ASP A 98 -10.20 -18.42 -19.13
N ARG A 99 -9.88 -17.19 -19.52
CA ARG A 99 -9.43 -16.86 -20.90
C ARG A 99 -10.43 -17.12 -22.01
N ALA A 100 -11.71 -17.32 -21.69
CA ALA A 100 -12.77 -17.31 -22.69
C ALA A 100 -12.68 -16.03 -23.53
N ARG A 101 -12.75 -16.18 -24.85
CA ARG A 101 -12.88 -15.06 -25.77
C ARG A 101 -14.33 -14.61 -25.80
N ILE A 102 -14.53 -13.32 -25.52
CA ILE A 102 -15.84 -12.70 -25.50
C ILE A 102 -15.80 -11.39 -26.26
N GLU A 103 -16.96 -10.97 -26.73
CA GLU A 103 -17.18 -9.62 -27.19
C GLU A 103 -18.13 -8.89 -26.25
N ILE A 104 -17.81 -7.62 -26.00
CA ILE A 104 -18.62 -6.73 -25.17
C ILE A 104 -19.01 -5.49 -25.97
N GLN A 105 -20.21 -4.99 -25.72
CA GLN A 105 -20.59 -3.63 -26.05
C GLN A 105 -20.89 -2.87 -24.77
N GLY A 106 -20.48 -1.61 -24.75
CA GLY A 106 -20.68 -0.77 -23.59
C GLY A 106 -20.19 0.65 -23.80
N VAL A 107 -20.25 1.43 -22.73
CA VAL A 107 -19.87 2.85 -22.74
C VAL A 107 -18.64 3.04 -21.86
N LEU A 108 -17.69 3.84 -22.33
CA LEU A 108 -16.56 4.30 -21.52
C LEU A 108 -17.07 5.23 -20.41
N ASP A 109 -17.06 4.76 -19.16
CA ASP A 109 -17.65 5.47 -18.01
C ASP A 109 -16.61 6.09 -17.07
N ARG A 110 -15.32 6.04 -17.44
CA ARG A 110 -14.20 6.68 -16.73
C ARG A 110 -13.19 7.28 -17.71
N GLU A 111 -12.43 8.26 -17.21
CA GLU A 111 -11.27 8.79 -17.93
C GLU A 111 -10.28 7.65 -18.22
N PRO A 112 -9.85 7.45 -19.48
CA PRO A 112 -8.88 6.43 -19.83
C PRO A 112 -7.56 6.61 -19.07
N GLU A 113 -6.98 5.51 -18.60
CA GLU A 113 -5.66 5.50 -17.96
C GLU A 113 -4.63 4.76 -18.82
N GLN A 114 -3.34 5.04 -18.63
CA GLN A 114 -2.26 4.33 -19.33
C GLN A 114 -1.20 3.98 -18.30
N ARG A 115 -0.67 2.77 -18.37
CA ARG A 115 0.41 2.32 -17.50
C ARG A 115 1.75 2.79 -18.02
N ALA A 116 2.75 2.82 -17.14
CA ALA A 116 4.14 3.05 -17.52
C ALA A 116 4.66 2.06 -18.59
N SER A 117 4.06 0.86 -18.68
CA SER A 117 4.32 -0.16 -19.71
C SER A 117 3.74 0.18 -21.09
N GLY A 118 2.99 1.27 -21.23
CA GLY A 118 2.29 1.67 -22.46
C GLY A 118 0.90 1.06 -22.63
N GLU A 119 0.51 0.10 -21.76
CA GLU A 119 -0.81 -0.54 -21.77
C GLU A 119 -1.92 0.45 -21.40
N GLY A 120 -2.97 0.54 -22.22
CA GLY A 120 -4.17 1.33 -21.96
C GLY A 120 -5.12 0.61 -21.00
N LEU A 121 -5.75 1.38 -20.09
CA LEU A 121 -6.75 0.91 -19.15
C LEU A 121 -8.05 1.66 -19.41
N LEU A 122 -9.06 0.94 -19.90
CA LEU A 122 -10.36 1.48 -20.24
C LEU A 122 -11.43 0.92 -19.31
N GLY A 123 -12.19 1.81 -18.68
CA GLY A 123 -13.34 1.44 -17.86
C GLY A 123 -14.60 1.34 -18.69
N VAL A 124 -15.13 0.13 -18.87
CA VAL A 124 -16.30 -0.10 -19.74
C VAL A 124 -17.50 -0.51 -18.89
N ARG A 125 -18.59 0.25 -18.99
CA ARG A 125 -19.91 -0.16 -18.49
C ARG A 125 -20.61 -0.97 -19.58
N VAL A 126 -20.55 -2.28 -19.43
CA VAL A 126 -21.05 -3.28 -20.39
C VAL A 126 -22.54 -3.49 -20.19
N ASP A 127 -23.30 -3.43 -21.29
CA ASP A 127 -24.75 -3.69 -21.33
C ASP A 127 -25.10 -4.87 -22.26
N ARG A 128 -24.18 -5.28 -23.15
CA ARG A 128 -24.31 -6.49 -23.95
C ARG A 128 -23.01 -7.29 -23.98
N VAL A 129 -23.13 -8.60 -23.91
CA VAL A 129 -22.01 -9.54 -23.98
C VAL A 129 -22.37 -10.71 -24.88
N ARG A 130 -21.39 -11.24 -25.62
CA ARG A 130 -21.50 -12.52 -26.31
C ARG A 130 -20.24 -13.34 -26.14
N ALA A 131 -20.39 -14.64 -25.90
CA ALA A 131 -19.29 -15.58 -26.07
C ALA A 131 -19.06 -15.80 -27.57
N GLU A 132 -17.80 -15.86 -28.00
CA GLU A 132 -17.47 -16.06 -29.42
C GLU A 132 -18.07 -17.37 -29.97
N ALA A 133 -18.24 -18.38 -29.11
CA ALA A 133 -18.85 -19.68 -29.44
C ALA A 133 -20.40 -19.68 -29.55
N GLU A 134 -21.10 -18.74 -28.92
CA GLU A 134 -22.57 -18.74 -28.84
C GLU A 134 -23.25 -17.85 -29.89
N GLY A 135 -22.48 -17.00 -30.59
CA GLY A 135 -22.91 -16.15 -31.72
C GLY A 135 -23.86 -14.99 -31.38
N ALA A 136 -24.81 -15.18 -30.47
CA ALA A 136 -25.87 -14.24 -30.13
C ALA A 136 -25.49 -13.26 -29.01
N TRP A 137 -25.90 -12.00 -29.16
CA TRP A 137 -25.76 -10.97 -28.12
C TRP A 137 -26.76 -11.18 -26.99
N ARG A 138 -26.27 -11.26 -25.75
CA ARG A 138 -27.08 -11.27 -24.54
C ARG A 138 -27.07 -9.89 -23.90
N ALA A 139 -28.25 -9.31 -23.69
CA ALA A 139 -28.40 -8.11 -22.89
C ALA A 139 -28.23 -8.46 -21.41
N VAL A 140 -27.42 -7.69 -20.69
CA VAL A 140 -27.15 -7.90 -19.27
C VAL A 140 -27.41 -6.62 -18.49
N PRO A 141 -27.87 -6.71 -17.22
CA PRO A 141 -27.86 -5.57 -16.31
C PRO A 141 -26.47 -4.90 -16.32
N PRO A 142 -26.39 -3.57 -16.46
CA PRO A 142 -25.12 -2.89 -16.67
C PRO A 142 -24.10 -3.22 -15.58
N GLY A 143 -22.94 -3.72 -15.99
CA GLY A 143 -21.83 -4.05 -15.12
C GLY A 143 -20.52 -3.46 -15.61
N ARG A 144 -19.56 -3.22 -14.71
CA ARG A 144 -18.27 -2.63 -15.08
C ARG A 144 -17.22 -3.70 -15.30
N LEU A 145 -16.50 -3.59 -16.42
CA LEU A 145 -15.36 -4.44 -16.78
C LEU A 145 -14.15 -3.55 -17.07
N LEU A 146 -12.99 -3.94 -16.55
CA LEU A 146 -11.73 -3.24 -16.80
C LEU A 146 -11.05 -3.83 -18.04
N LEU A 147 -11.00 -3.07 -19.13
CA LEU A 147 -10.37 -3.50 -20.36
C LEU A 147 -8.91 -3.03 -20.42
N ARG A 148 -8.00 -3.99 -20.64
CA ARG A 148 -6.56 -3.77 -20.78
C ARG A 148 -6.17 -3.87 -22.25
N VAL A 149 -5.82 -2.73 -22.84
CA VAL A 149 -5.46 -2.61 -24.25
C VAL A 149 -3.94 -2.64 -24.38
N ARG A 150 -3.42 -3.68 -25.05
CA ARG A 150 -1.97 -3.79 -25.27
C ARG A 150 -1.47 -2.66 -26.15
N PRO A 151 -0.26 -2.13 -25.90
CA PRO A 151 0.34 -1.19 -26.82
C PRO A 151 0.59 -1.89 -28.17
N PRO A 152 0.30 -1.22 -29.29
CA PRO A 152 0.60 -1.73 -30.62
C PRO A 152 2.10 -1.92 -30.81
N ARG A 153 2.48 -2.79 -31.76
CA ARG A 153 3.89 -2.96 -32.15
C ARG A 153 4.42 -1.64 -32.73
N ALA A 154 5.73 -1.43 -32.66
CA ALA A 154 6.31 -0.14 -33.04
C ALA A 154 6.06 0.26 -34.52
N ALA A 155 5.85 -0.70 -35.40
CA ALA A 155 5.52 -0.49 -36.81
C ALA A 155 4.02 -0.27 -37.09
N ASP A 156 3.13 -0.49 -36.11
CA ASP A 156 1.68 -0.39 -36.27
C ASP A 156 1.18 1.03 -35.94
N THR A 157 1.32 1.93 -36.91
CA THR A 157 0.92 3.34 -36.79
C THR A 157 -0.59 3.50 -36.64
N ALA A 158 -1.39 2.67 -37.34
CA ALA A 158 -2.85 2.71 -37.26
C ALA A 158 -3.34 2.28 -35.87
N GLY A 159 -2.78 1.20 -35.31
CA GLY A 159 -3.06 0.76 -33.95
C GLY A 159 -2.64 1.79 -32.90
N ARG A 160 -1.56 2.56 -33.13
CA ARG A 160 -1.15 3.68 -32.25
C ARG A 160 -2.19 4.78 -32.25
N GLN A 161 -2.60 5.25 -33.41
CA GLN A 161 -3.61 6.29 -33.53
C GLN A 161 -4.96 5.85 -32.94
N ALA A 162 -5.36 4.59 -33.14
CA ALA A 162 -6.57 4.03 -32.55
C ALA A 162 -6.49 4.02 -31.01
N LEU A 163 -5.36 3.57 -30.45
CA LEU A 163 -5.13 3.58 -29.00
C LEU A 163 -5.09 5.03 -28.46
N GLU A 164 -4.42 5.96 -29.13
CA GLU A 164 -4.36 7.37 -28.74
C GLU A 164 -5.75 8.00 -28.70
N ARG A 165 -6.60 7.74 -29.70
CA ARG A 165 -8.00 8.20 -29.70
C ARG A 165 -8.80 7.64 -28.52
N LEU A 166 -8.57 6.39 -28.15
CA LEU A 166 -9.21 5.76 -27.00
C LEU A 166 -8.65 6.25 -25.65
N LEU A 167 -7.42 6.76 -25.63
CA LEU A 167 -6.76 7.29 -24.44
C LEU A 167 -6.97 8.80 -24.24
N ASP A 168 -7.55 9.47 -25.23
CA ASP A 168 -7.99 10.87 -25.15
C ASP A 168 -9.09 11.01 -24.09
N VAL A 169 -9.07 12.12 -23.36
CA VAL A 169 -10.07 12.45 -22.34
C VAL A 169 -11.47 12.56 -22.98
N ARG A 170 -11.55 12.96 -24.27
CA ARG A 170 -12.79 13.03 -25.05
C ARG A 170 -13.43 11.68 -25.33
N ALA A 171 -12.70 10.56 -25.16
CA ALA A 171 -13.28 9.23 -25.33
C ALA A 171 -14.31 8.88 -24.24
N TYR A 172 -14.38 9.66 -23.16
CA TYR A 172 -15.42 9.51 -22.15
C TYR A 172 -16.82 9.56 -22.79
N GLY A 173 -17.66 8.57 -22.48
CA GLY A 173 -18.99 8.44 -23.05
C GLY A 173 -19.04 7.72 -24.40
N TYR A 174 -17.91 7.42 -25.03
CA TYR A 174 -17.91 6.69 -26.31
C TYR A 174 -18.50 5.30 -26.10
N ARG A 175 -19.35 4.90 -27.05
CA ARG A 175 -19.84 3.53 -27.12
C ARG A 175 -18.84 2.71 -27.93
N ILE A 176 -18.33 1.66 -27.31
CA ILE A 176 -17.31 0.80 -27.91
C ILE A 176 -17.81 -0.63 -27.99
N GLU A 177 -17.25 -1.36 -28.95
CA GLU A 177 -17.28 -2.81 -29.05
C GLU A 177 -15.84 -3.28 -28.89
N ALA A 178 -15.62 -4.26 -28.02
CA ALA A 178 -14.30 -4.83 -27.81
C ALA A 178 -14.35 -6.34 -27.84
N ARG A 179 -13.40 -6.95 -28.55
CA ARG A 179 -13.09 -8.39 -28.45
C ARG A 179 -11.97 -8.56 -27.45
N LEU A 180 -12.16 -9.43 -26.46
CA LEU A 180 -11.19 -9.60 -25.39
C LEU A 180 -11.12 -11.05 -24.90
N ALA A 181 -9.96 -11.42 -24.34
CA ALA A 181 -9.83 -12.59 -23.50
C ALA A 181 -10.12 -12.20 -22.05
N LEU A 182 -11.11 -12.85 -21.44
CA LEU A 182 -11.42 -12.67 -20.02
C LEU A 182 -10.24 -13.12 -19.16
N GLU A 183 -9.78 -12.31 -18.20
CA GLU A 183 -8.72 -12.70 -17.28
C GLU A 183 -9.28 -12.70 -15.86
N ARG A 184 -9.47 -13.89 -15.28
CA ARG A 184 -9.83 -13.99 -13.87
C ARG A 184 -8.63 -13.56 -13.01
N PRO A 185 -8.79 -12.61 -12.09
CA PRO A 185 -7.71 -12.23 -11.18
C PRO A 185 -7.36 -13.43 -10.28
N GLU A 186 -6.08 -13.82 -10.29
CA GLU A 186 -5.59 -14.87 -9.39
C GLU A 186 -5.66 -14.42 -7.93
N PRO A 187 -5.97 -15.34 -6.99
CA PRO A 187 -5.84 -15.05 -5.57
C PRO A 187 -4.37 -14.82 -5.20
N PRO A 188 -4.09 -14.08 -4.11
CA PRO A 188 -2.73 -13.88 -3.64
C PRO A 188 -2.09 -15.22 -3.26
N LEU A 189 -1.00 -15.59 -3.94
CA LEU A 189 -0.25 -16.82 -3.66
C LEU A 189 0.84 -16.60 -2.60
N ASN A 190 1.29 -15.36 -2.44
CA ASN A 190 2.35 -15.00 -1.51
C ASN A 190 1.85 -14.22 -0.29
N PRO A 191 2.53 -14.35 0.86
CA PRO A 191 2.20 -13.62 2.07
C PRO A 191 2.31 -12.12 1.87
N GLY A 192 1.24 -11.41 2.18
CA GLY A 192 1.18 -9.96 2.02
C GLY A 192 1.11 -9.47 0.57
N GLU A 193 1.02 -10.38 -0.41
CA GLU A 193 0.81 -10.04 -1.82
C GLU A 193 -0.44 -9.16 -2.02
N PHE A 194 -0.38 -8.32 -3.04
CA PHE A 194 -1.51 -7.48 -3.41
C PHE A 194 -2.66 -8.34 -3.94
N ASP A 195 -3.82 -8.22 -3.29
CA ASP A 195 -5.04 -8.91 -3.71
C ASP A 195 -5.72 -8.11 -4.84
N LEU A 196 -5.42 -8.49 -6.09
CA LEU A 196 -5.97 -7.85 -7.27
C LEU A 196 -7.49 -8.05 -7.36
N GLN A 197 -8.00 -9.22 -6.98
CA GLN A 197 -9.43 -9.50 -7.02
C GLN A 197 -10.19 -8.59 -6.05
N ALA A 198 -9.73 -8.51 -4.80
CA ALA A 198 -10.30 -7.60 -3.82
C ALA A 198 -10.19 -6.14 -4.30
N TYR A 199 -9.07 -5.72 -4.88
CA TYR A 199 -8.93 -4.38 -5.45
C TYR A 199 -9.94 -4.09 -6.56
N LEU A 200 -10.12 -5.02 -7.51
CA LEU A 200 -11.09 -4.85 -8.60
C LEU A 200 -12.50 -4.69 -8.04
N PHE A 201 -12.92 -5.60 -7.14
CA PHE A 201 -14.23 -5.53 -6.52
C PHE A 201 -14.43 -4.27 -5.68
N GLN A 202 -13.43 -3.82 -4.92
CA GLN A 202 -13.49 -2.57 -4.15
C GLN A 202 -13.67 -1.34 -5.05
N ASN A 203 -13.13 -1.37 -6.27
CA ASN A 203 -13.26 -0.27 -7.24
C ASN A 203 -14.51 -0.39 -8.15
N GLY A 204 -15.32 -1.43 -7.93
CA GLY A 204 -16.55 -1.71 -8.67
C GLY A 204 -16.36 -2.45 -9.99
N TRP A 205 -15.16 -3.00 -10.25
CA TRP A 205 -14.90 -3.83 -11.41
C TRP A 205 -15.30 -5.28 -11.12
N LEU A 206 -16.08 -5.88 -12.01
CA LEU A 206 -16.52 -7.27 -11.88
C LEU A 206 -15.45 -8.25 -12.37
N ALA A 207 -14.74 -7.88 -13.43
CA ALA A 207 -13.63 -8.63 -14.00
C ALA A 207 -12.71 -7.68 -14.77
N GLN A 208 -11.61 -8.23 -15.27
CA GLN A 208 -10.75 -7.58 -16.25
C GLN A 208 -10.64 -8.45 -17.51
N GLY A 209 -10.31 -7.83 -18.63
CA GLY A 209 -10.02 -8.56 -19.85
C GLY A 209 -8.95 -7.88 -20.68
N ARG A 210 -8.28 -8.66 -21.52
CA ARG A 210 -7.15 -8.20 -22.32
C ARG A 210 -7.47 -8.26 -23.81
N CYS A 211 -7.08 -7.22 -24.52
CA CYS A 211 -7.27 -7.10 -25.97
C CYS A 211 -6.09 -6.35 -26.62
N GLY A 212 -5.94 -6.51 -27.93
CA GLY A 212 -5.09 -5.67 -28.77
C GLY A 212 -5.76 -4.34 -29.12
N SER A 213 -4.97 -3.35 -29.52
CA SER A 213 -5.46 -2.04 -29.97
C SER A 213 -6.46 -2.13 -31.14
N GLY A 214 -6.25 -3.07 -32.07
CA GLY A 214 -7.15 -3.30 -33.21
C GLY A 214 -8.42 -4.09 -32.90
N GLU A 215 -8.56 -4.60 -31.68
CA GLU A 215 -9.73 -5.38 -31.24
C GLU A 215 -10.80 -4.51 -30.56
N VAL A 216 -10.58 -3.19 -30.52
CA VAL A 216 -11.51 -2.21 -29.96
C VAL A 216 -12.01 -1.29 -31.07
N ARG A 217 -13.32 -1.31 -31.30
CA ARG A 217 -14.00 -0.48 -32.30
C ARG A 217 -14.89 0.54 -31.61
N VAL A 218 -14.74 1.82 -31.97
CA VAL A 218 -15.68 2.87 -31.54
C VAL A 218 -16.93 2.76 -32.41
N LEU A 219 -18.07 2.44 -31.80
CA LEU A 219 -19.36 2.34 -32.48
C LEU A 219 -20.01 3.72 -32.63
N GLN A 220 -19.94 4.52 -31.57
CA GLN A 220 -20.55 5.84 -31.52
C GLN A 220 -19.69 6.75 -30.66
N THR A 221 -19.36 7.93 -31.18
CA THR A 221 -18.84 9.03 -30.37
C THR A 221 -20.02 9.69 -29.67
N ALA A 222 -19.93 9.85 -28.36
CA ALA A 222 -20.89 10.62 -27.62
C ALA A 222 -20.26 11.96 -27.25
N ARG A 223 -21.06 13.02 -27.30
CA ARG A 223 -20.78 14.19 -26.48
C ARG A 223 -21.28 13.89 -25.07
N GLY A 224 -20.47 14.21 -24.08
CA GLY A 224 -20.91 14.18 -22.68
C GLY A 224 -22.07 15.15 -22.45
N GLY A 225 -22.62 15.14 -21.23
CA GLY A 225 -23.56 16.19 -20.83
C GLY A 225 -22.90 17.57 -20.90
N ALA A 226 -23.70 18.64 -20.98
CA ALA A 226 -23.20 20.01 -21.13
C ALA A 226 -22.13 20.40 -20.08
N LEU A 227 -22.28 19.93 -18.83
CA LEU A 227 -21.30 20.15 -17.77
C LEU A 227 -19.98 19.40 -18.00
N THR A 228 -20.04 18.20 -18.55
CA THR A 228 -18.85 17.40 -18.89
C THR A 228 -18.10 18.05 -20.03
N GLU A 229 -18.80 18.46 -21.10
CA GLU A 229 -18.19 19.17 -22.24
C GLU A 229 -17.55 20.50 -21.81
N LEU A 230 -18.25 21.28 -20.98
CA LEU A 230 -17.70 22.50 -20.38
C LEU A 230 -16.41 22.20 -19.59
N ALA A 231 -16.42 21.17 -18.73
CA ALA A 231 -15.25 20.79 -17.96
C ALA A 231 -14.08 20.34 -18.84
N LEU A 232 -14.33 19.57 -19.91
CA LEU A 232 -13.30 19.13 -20.85
C LEU A 232 -12.67 20.32 -21.58
N GLU A 233 -13.47 21.28 -22.01
CA GLU A 233 -12.99 22.48 -22.68
C GLU A 233 -12.19 23.38 -21.73
N LEU A 234 -12.68 23.60 -20.50
CA LEU A 234 -11.94 24.32 -19.46
C LEU A 234 -10.60 23.65 -19.14
N LYS A 235 -10.58 22.32 -19.01
CA LYS A 235 -9.34 21.54 -18.77
C LYS A 235 -8.34 21.75 -19.90
N ARG A 236 -8.80 21.74 -21.16
CA ARG A 236 -7.97 21.97 -22.34
C ARG A 236 -7.37 23.38 -22.33
N GLN A 237 -8.18 24.40 -22.06
CA GLN A 237 -7.72 25.79 -22.01
C GLN A 237 -6.70 26.00 -20.88
N PHE A 238 -6.97 25.48 -19.68
CA PHE A 238 -6.03 25.57 -18.56
C PHE A 238 -4.68 24.90 -18.89
N LEU A 239 -4.69 23.71 -19.49
CA LEU A 239 -3.46 23.02 -19.90
C LEU A 239 -2.65 23.84 -20.91
N ASN A 240 -3.32 24.50 -21.86
CA ASN A 240 -2.64 25.36 -22.84
C ASN A 240 -2.03 26.58 -22.16
N THR A 241 -2.75 27.25 -21.27
CA THR A 241 -2.22 28.38 -20.50
C THR A 241 -1.03 27.95 -19.66
N TYR A 242 -1.10 26.84 -18.92
CA TYR A 242 0.01 26.36 -18.10
C TYR A 242 1.26 26.06 -18.92
N LYS A 243 1.12 25.46 -20.11
CA LYS A 243 2.25 25.23 -21.01
C LYS A 243 2.88 26.53 -21.51
N ALA A 244 2.07 27.58 -21.70
CA ALA A 244 2.55 28.87 -22.20
C ALA A 244 3.18 29.75 -21.10
N THR A 245 2.71 29.65 -19.85
CA THR A 245 3.08 30.61 -18.79
C THR A 245 3.90 30.01 -17.64
N VAL A 246 3.98 28.68 -17.51
CA VAL A 246 4.68 28.01 -16.40
C VAL A 246 5.83 27.17 -16.95
N ARG A 247 7.01 27.33 -16.36
CA ARG A 247 8.21 26.59 -16.75
C ARG A 247 8.11 25.10 -16.39
N GLU A 248 8.57 24.23 -17.29
CA GLU A 248 8.77 22.79 -17.02
C GLU A 248 9.92 22.58 -16.02
N PRO A 249 9.84 21.63 -15.05
CA PRO A 249 8.78 20.64 -14.83
C PRO A 249 7.59 21.11 -13.97
N GLY A 250 7.51 22.40 -13.64
CA GLY A 250 6.48 22.97 -12.76
C GLY A 250 5.07 22.97 -13.38
N SER A 251 4.97 23.16 -14.71
CA SER A 251 3.69 23.12 -15.43
C SER A 251 2.97 21.76 -15.27
N ARG A 252 3.74 20.66 -15.26
CA ARG A 252 3.23 19.29 -15.00
C ARG A 252 2.73 19.11 -13.58
N LEU A 253 3.38 19.72 -12.59
CA LEU A 253 2.94 19.68 -11.18
C LEU A 253 1.61 20.41 -11.02
N ILE A 254 1.50 21.61 -11.57
CA ILE A 254 0.27 22.40 -11.51
C ILE A 254 -0.85 21.67 -12.21
N ALA A 255 -0.63 21.17 -13.44
CA ALA A 255 -1.64 20.39 -14.17
C ALA A 255 -2.08 19.14 -13.37
N GLY A 256 -1.14 18.46 -12.70
CA GLY A 256 -1.44 17.34 -11.81
C GLY A 256 -2.30 17.74 -10.61
N ALA A 257 -1.93 18.84 -9.93
CA ALA A 257 -2.55 19.31 -8.70
C ALA A 257 -3.92 20.00 -8.91
N THR A 258 -4.09 20.77 -9.99
CA THR A 258 -5.33 21.52 -10.27
C THR A 258 -6.31 20.77 -11.16
N LEU A 259 -5.82 20.07 -12.20
CA LEU A 259 -6.64 19.41 -13.22
C LEU A 259 -6.65 17.88 -13.09
N GLY A 260 -5.93 17.33 -12.11
CA GLY A 260 -5.80 15.88 -11.97
C GLY A 260 -4.99 15.23 -13.10
N ALA A 261 -4.17 15.96 -13.87
CA ALA A 261 -3.38 15.41 -14.97
C ALA A 261 -2.16 14.60 -14.47
N ARG A 262 -2.37 13.53 -13.69
CA ARG A 262 -1.32 12.73 -13.05
C ARG A 262 -0.31 12.14 -14.04
N ARG A 263 -0.75 11.80 -15.26
CA ARG A 263 0.12 11.34 -16.37
C ARG A 263 1.24 12.34 -16.66
N ALA A 264 1.01 13.63 -16.43
CA ALA A 264 2.04 14.66 -16.63
C ALA A 264 3.24 14.49 -15.69
N LEU A 265 3.06 13.83 -14.53
CA LEU A 265 4.11 13.58 -13.54
C LEU A 265 4.78 12.20 -13.69
N GLU A 266 4.44 11.44 -14.73
CA GLU A 266 5.15 10.19 -15.03
C GLU A 266 6.49 10.49 -15.72
N ARG A 267 7.52 9.72 -15.37
CA ARG A 267 8.88 9.79 -15.97
C ARG A 267 9.54 11.17 -15.86
N VAL A 268 9.19 11.94 -14.82
CA VAL A 268 9.91 13.18 -14.48
C VAL A 268 11.13 12.78 -13.66
N ASP A 269 12.32 12.98 -14.23
CA ASP A 269 13.58 12.90 -13.48
C ASP A 269 13.86 14.25 -12.82
N TYR A 270 14.23 14.23 -11.55
CA TYR A 270 14.71 15.40 -10.83
C TYR A 270 15.98 15.05 -10.08
N ARG A 271 17.12 15.57 -10.57
CA ARG A 271 18.47 15.31 -10.01
C ARG A 271 18.83 13.83 -9.97
N GLY A 272 18.48 13.06 -11.00
CA GLY A 272 18.80 11.63 -11.14
C GLY A 272 17.90 10.68 -10.36
N TRP A 273 16.75 11.18 -9.88
CA TRP A 273 15.76 10.43 -9.12
C TRP A 273 14.38 10.57 -9.77
N ASP A 274 13.60 9.48 -9.76
CA ASP A 274 12.20 9.51 -10.16
C ASP A 274 11.36 10.35 -9.18
N MET A 275 10.68 11.36 -9.71
CA MET A 275 9.90 12.30 -8.91
C MET A 275 8.80 11.62 -8.09
N GLN A 276 8.20 10.54 -8.60
CA GLN A 276 7.19 9.80 -7.83
C GLN A 276 7.79 9.12 -6.60
N GLN A 277 9.03 8.62 -6.71
CA GLN A 277 9.76 8.08 -5.56
C GLN A 277 10.15 9.18 -4.58
N ILE A 278 10.61 10.34 -5.06
CA ILE A 278 10.91 11.51 -4.20
C ILE A 278 9.67 11.86 -3.37
N PHE A 279 8.51 12.02 -4.00
CA PHE A 279 7.28 12.39 -3.30
C PHE A 279 6.82 11.34 -2.29
N ARG A 280 6.97 10.05 -2.62
CA ARG A 280 6.67 8.96 -1.67
C ARG A 280 7.60 8.99 -0.45
N ARG A 281 8.90 9.19 -0.65
CA ARG A 281 9.92 9.25 0.42
C ARG A 281 9.75 10.50 1.29
N ALA A 282 9.52 11.64 0.66
CA ALA A 282 9.32 12.94 1.31
C ALA A 282 7.99 13.06 2.07
N GLY A 283 7.05 12.12 1.89
CA GLY A 283 5.73 12.16 2.52
C GLY A 283 4.74 13.13 1.90
N VAL A 284 5.06 13.66 0.71
CA VAL A 284 4.23 14.60 -0.06
C VAL A 284 3.50 13.92 -1.23
N GLY A 285 3.48 12.57 -1.28
CA GLY A 285 2.77 11.81 -2.31
C GLY A 285 1.26 12.10 -2.42
N HIS A 286 0.66 12.71 -1.40
CA HIS A 286 -0.73 13.19 -1.44
C HIS A 286 -0.96 14.32 -2.45
N VAL A 287 0.11 14.92 -2.99
CA VAL A 287 0.07 15.92 -4.08
C VAL A 287 -0.12 15.26 -5.46
N LEU A 288 0.25 13.98 -5.61
CA LEU A 288 0.10 13.25 -6.88
C LEU A 288 -1.35 12.95 -7.25
N ALA A 289 -2.28 13.09 -6.29
CA ALA A 289 -3.69 12.88 -6.49
C ALA A 289 -4.46 14.08 -5.95
N VAL A 290 -5.41 14.58 -6.75
CA VAL A 290 -6.38 15.59 -6.28
C VAL A 290 -7.10 15.00 -5.07
N SER A 291 -6.86 15.64 -3.93
CA SER A 291 -7.23 15.17 -2.60
C SER A 291 -8.12 16.18 -1.89
N GLY A 292 -8.59 15.83 -0.69
CA GLY A 292 -9.44 16.73 0.11
C GLY A 292 -8.78 18.08 0.40
N LEU A 293 -7.44 18.13 0.53
CA LEU A 293 -6.71 19.38 0.67
C LEU A 293 -6.91 20.32 -0.52
N HIS A 294 -6.84 19.78 -1.75
CA HIS A 294 -7.04 20.57 -2.97
C HIS A 294 -8.46 21.14 -3.01
N VAL A 295 -9.47 20.30 -2.69
CA VAL A 295 -10.87 20.74 -2.60
C VAL A 295 -11.05 21.79 -1.50
N SER A 296 -10.41 21.66 -0.34
CA SER A 296 -10.46 22.67 0.73
C SER A 296 -9.85 24.00 0.30
N VAL A 297 -8.72 23.97 -0.40
CA VAL A 297 -8.05 25.17 -0.92
C VAL A 297 -8.94 25.90 -1.92
N VAL A 298 -9.54 25.16 -2.87
CA VAL A 298 -10.50 25.72 -3.84
C VAL A 298 -11.75 26.24 -3.15
N THR A 299 -12.28 25.50 -2.17
CA THR A 299 -13.44 25.93 -1.37
C THR A 299 -13.15 27.24 -0.65
N LEU A 300 -11.98 27.37 -0.01
CA LEU A 300 -11.58 28.58 0.72
C LEU A 300 -11.40 29.77 -0.21
N LEU A 301 -10.77 29.57 -1.38
CA LEU A 301 -10.61 30.60 -2.40
C LEU A 301 -11.96 31.15 -2.86
N LEU A 302 -12.87 30.27 -3.30
CA LEU A 302 -14.18 30.66 -3.79
C LEU A 302 -15.06 31.26 -2.68
N TYR A 303 -15.04 30.66 -1.48
CA TYR A 303 -15.74 31.21 -0.32
C TYR A 303 -15.25 32.63 0.00
N GLY A 304 -13.93 32.85 -0.01
CA GLY A 304 -13.32 34.17 0.20
C GLY A 304 -13.77 35.19 -0.85
N LEU A 305 -13.74 34.82 -2.12
CA LEU A 305 -14.18 35.69 -3.23
C LEU A 305 -15.66 36.09 -3.09
N PHE A 306 -16.56 35.15 -2.81
CA PHE A 306 -17.98 35.47 -2.61
C PHE A 306 -18.22 36.34 -1.37
N ARG A 307 -17.42 36.16 -0.32
CA ARG A 307 -17.48 37.02 0.88
C ARG A 307 -16.98 38.43 0.60
N LEU A 308 -15.92 38.58 -0.18
CA LEU A 308 -15.41 39.88 -0.63
C LEU A 308 -16.41 40.61 -1.53
N ALA A 309 -17.17 39.86 -2.34
CA ALA A 309 -18.30 40.38 -3.13
C ALA A 309 -19.54 40.75 -2.29
N GLY A 310 -19.46 40.71 -0.95
CA GLY A 310 -20.56 41.10 -0.05
C GLY A 310 -21.66 40.06 0.13
N LEU A 311 -21.55 38.87 -0.47
CA LEU A 311 -22.60 37.85 -0.41
C LEU A 311 -22.65 37.14 0.95
N ARG A 312 -23.87 36.80 1.40
CA ARG A 312 -24.09 36.00 2.62
C ARG A 312 -23.88 34.52 2.33
N PRO A 313 -23.32 33.72 3.27
CA PRO A 313 -23.06 32.28 3.06
C PRO A 313 -24.25 31.50 2.51
N ARG A 314 -25.46 31.79 2.98
CA ARG A 314 -26.70 31.13 2.50
C ARG A 314 -27.04 31.41 1.03
N GLN A 315 -26.61 32.54 0.48
CA GLN A 315 -26.90 32.94 -0.90
C GLN A 315 -25.96 32.22 -1.87
N PHE A 316 -24.65 32.19 -1.55
CA PHE A 316 -23.66 31.63 -2.46
C PHE A 316 -23.36 30.14 -2.21
N THR A 317 -23.83 29.51 -1.12
CA THR A 317 -23.55 28.09 -0.84
C THR A 317 -23.97 27.15 -1.99
N PRO A 318 -25.16 27.27 -2.60
CA PRO A 318 -25.53 26.42 -3.73
C PRO A 318 -24.61 26.61 -4.94
N VAL A 319 -24.25 27.86 -5.24
CA VAL A 319 -23.33 28.22 -6.34
C VAL A 319 -21.93 27.66 -6.07
N LEU A 320 -21.45 27.75 -4.84
CA LEU A 320 -20.17 27.17 -4.42
C LEU A 320 -20.18 25.65 -4.57
N ILE A 321 -21.25 24.97 -4.15
CA ILE A 321 -21.39 23.52 -4.32
C ILE A 321 -21.38 23.15 -5.81
N PHE A 322 -22.07 23.92 -6.66
CA PHE A 322 -22.03 23.73 -8.10
C PHE A 322 -20.59 23.83 -8.65
N PHE A 323 -19.82 24.84 -8.26
CA PHE A 323 -18.40 24.95 -8.65
C PHE A 323 -17.55 23.79 -8.14
N LEU A 324 -17.82 23.27 -6.93
CA LEU A 324 -17.11 22.10 -6.41
C LEU A 324 -17.44 20.82 -7.20
N VAL A 325 -18.70 20.66 -7.63
CA VAL A 325 -19.11 19.56 -8.53
C VAL A 325 -18.42 19.70 -9.88
N LEU A 326 -18.39 20.91 -10.46
CA LEU A 326 -17.67 21.17 -11.70
C LEU A 326 -16.16 20.87 -11.55
N PHE A 327 -15.55 21.25 -10.44
CA PHE A 327 -14.16 20.92 -10.12
C PHE A 327 -13.92 19.40 -9.98
N ALA A 328 -14.87 18.66 -9.39
CA ALA A 328 -14.80 17.21 -9.33
C ALA A 328 -14.77 16.60 -10.75
N ILE A 329 -15.63 17.07 -11.64
CA ILE A 329 -15.70 16.61 -13.04
C ILE A 329 -14.43 17.01 -13.80
N LEU A 330 -13.95 18.25 -13.63
CA LEU A 330 -12.71 18.77 -14.23
C LEU A 330 -11.50 17.88 -13.91
N THR A 331 -11.45 17.35 -12.69
CA THR A 331 -10.36 16.48 -12.21
C THR A 331 -10.55 15.00 -12.55
N GLY A 332 -11.51 14.67 -13.42
CA GLY A 332 -11.80 13.31 -13.90
C GLY A 332 -12.75 12.51 -12.99
N ALA A 333 -13.53 13.18 -12.13
CA ALA A 333 -14.47 12.59 -11.17
C ALA A 333 -13.84 11.46 -10.33
N ARG A 334 -12.57 11.62 -9.96
CA ARG A 334 -11.84 10.60 -9.20
C ARG A 334 -12.51 10.33 -7.85
N PRO A 335 -12.49 9.08 -7.36
CA PRO A 335 -13.09 8.74 -6.08
C PRO A 335 -12.64 9.64 -4.91
N SER A 336 -11.38 10.06 -4.87
CA SER A 336 -10.87 11.00 -3.85
C SER A 336 -11.50 12.39 -3.94
N SER A 337 -11.61 12.95 -5.15
CA SER A 337 -12.22 14.26 -5.39
C SER A 337 -13.71 14.24 -5.06
N VAL A 338 -14.43 13.22 -5.53
CA VAL A 338 -15.88 13.05 -5.30
C VAL A 338 -16.19 12.94 -3.81
N ARG A 339 -15.48 12.08 -3.07
CA ARG A 339 -15.63 11.99 -1.60
C ARG A 339 -15.44 13.35 -0.92
N SER A 340 -14.38 14.04 -1.30
CA SER A 340 -14.02 15.34 -0.71
C SER A 340 -15.09 16.40 -0.99
N VAL A 341 -15.60 16.45 -2.22
CA VAL A 341 -16.66 17.39 -2.63
C VAL A 341 -17.97 17.10 -1.89
N ILE A 342 -18.35 15.83 -1.74
CA ILE A 342 -19.55 15.45 -0.95
C ILE A 342 -19.38 15.86 0.52
N MET A 343 -18.21 15.58 1.14
CA MET A 343 -17.92 16.01 2.50
C MET A 343 -18.03 17.54 2.67
N HIS A 344 -17.44 18.31 1.74
CA HIS A 344 -17.47 19.78 1.78
C HIS A 344 -18.88 20.32 1.53
N ALA A 345 -19.63 19.76 0.57
CA ALA A 345 -21.00 20.17 0.30
C ALA A 345 -21.89 19.99 1.52
N VAL A 346 -21.83 18.82 2.18
CA VAL A 346 -22.58 18.57 3.41
C VAL A 346 -22.13 19.52 4.54
N ALA A 347 -20.83 19.71 4.72
CA ALA A 347 -20.31 20.60 5.75
C ALA A 347 -20.72 22.07 5.52
N LEU A 348 -20.69 22.54 4.27
CA LEU A 348 -21.14 23.88 3.89
C LEU A 348 -22.64 24.06 4.13
N ILE A 349 -23.46 23.05 3.83
CA ILE A 349 -24.89 23.09 4.13
C ILE A 349 -25.13 23.16 5.64
N ALA A 350 -24.45 22.31 6.41
CA ALA A 350 -24.50 22.30 7.88
C ALA A 350 -24.07 23.66 8.48
N PHE A 351 -23.03 24.26 7.93
CA PHE A 351 -22.51 25.55 8.36
C PHE A 351 -23.44 26.71 7.99
N SER A 352 -23.81 26.85 6.71
CA SER A 352 -24.57 27.99 6.19
C SER A 352 -26.04 28.00 6.60
N TYR A 353 -26.72 26.86 6.53
CA TYR A 353 -28.17 26.79 6.77
C TYR A 353 -28.47 26.46 8.23
N PHE A 354 -27.80 25.46 8.79
CA PHE A 354 -28.05 24.98 10.15
C PHE A 354 -27.23 25.68 11.24
N ARG A 355 -26.42 26.70 10.87
CA ARG A 355 -25.57 27.49 11.80
C ARG A 355 -24.73 26.62 12.73
N SER A 356 -24.33 25.44 12.27
CA SER A 356 -23.51 24.52 13.05
C SER A 356 -22.11 25.08 13.19
N GLY A 357 -21.49 24.90 14.36
CA GLY A 357 -20.06 25.20 14.50
C GLY A 357 -19.22 24.34 13.54
N LEU A 358 -18.05 24.84 13.12
CA LEU A 358 -17.19 24.16 12.14
C LEU A 358 -16.94 22.68 12.50
N GLN A 359 -16.66 22.39 13.77
CA GLN A 359 -16.42 21.03 14.24
C GLN A 359 -17.67 20.12 14.07
N GLN A 360 -18.86 20.63 14.39
CA GLN A 360 -20.11 19.88 14.22
C GLN A 360 -20.42 19.65 12.74
N ALA A 361 -20.23 20.68 11.90
CA ALA A 361 -20.40 20.57 10.46
C ALA A 361 -19.46 19.51 9.86
N THR A 362 -18.21 19.42 10.31
CA THR A 362 -17.27 18.38 9.85
C THR A 362 -17.69 16.97 10.28
N TYR A 363 -18.20 16.79 11.51
CA TYR A 363 -18.73 15.48 11.94
C TYR A 363 -19.95 15.06 11.11
N VAL A 364 -20.88 15.98 10.85
CA VAL A 364 -22.04 15.73 9.98
C VAL A 364 -21.57 15.40 8.57
N GLY A 365 -20.60 16.16 8.04
CA GLY A 365 -19.95 15.90 6.76
C GLY A 365 -19.38 14.49 6.70
N LEU A 366 -18.62 14.06 7.71
CA LEU A 366 -18.00 12.73 7.79
C LEU A 366 -19.06 11.61 7.84
N ALA A 367 -20.03 11.72 8.74
CA ALA A 367 -21.05 10.69 8.95
C ALA A 367 -21.99 10.56 7.74
N LEU A 368 -22.51 11.68 7.24
CA LEU A 368 -23.46 11.65 6.14
C LEU A 368 -22.78 11.32 4.81
N SER A 369 -21.58 11.85 4.52
CA SER A 369 -20.87 11.48 3.29
C SER A 369 -20.49 10.00 3.25
N SER A 370 -20.03 9.42 4.37
CA SER A 370 -19.73 7.97 4.42
C SER A 370 -20.99 7.14 4.20
N PHE A 371 -22.09 7.49 4.86
CA PHE A 371 -23.37 6.83 4.68
C PHE A 371 -23.85 6.92 3.21
N LEU A 372 -23.88 8.11 2.61
CA LEU A 372 -24.33 8.31 1.23
C LEU A 372 -23.46 7.54 0.22
N ILE A 373 -22.14 7.60 0.37
CA ILE A 373 -21.23 6.94 -0.57
C ILE A 373 -21.32 5.42 -0.45
N LEU A 374 -21.38 4.87 0.76
CA LEU A 374 -21.49 3.43 0.95
C LEU A 374 -22.88 2.90 0.59
N LEU A 375 -23.92 3.74 0.64
CA LEU A 375 -25.28 3.38 0.22
C LEU A 375 -25.43 3.39 -1.31
N PHE A 376 -24.97 4.44 -1.99
CA PHE A 376 -25.25 4.65 -3.42
C PHE A 376 -24.15 4.16 -4.37
N ASP A 377 -22.88 4.17 -3.94
CA ASP A 377 -21.78 3.60 -4.72
C ASP A 377 -21.55 2.15 -4.29
N ASN A 378 -20.33 1.63 -4.33
CA ASN A 378 -20.02 0.27 -3.93
C ASN A 378 -19.67 0.16 -2.42
N PRO A 379 -20.37 -0.66 -1.62
CA PRO A 379 -20.12 -0.80 -0.18
C PRO A 379 -18.72 -1.35 0.13
N LEU A 380 -18.11 -2.10 -0.81
CA LEU A 380 -16.75 -2.64 -0.66
C LEU A 380 -15.68 -1.54 -0.69
N VAL A 381 -15.99 -0.32 -1.14
CA VAL A 381 -15.09 0.84 -1.09
C VAL A 381 -14.61 1.12 0.34
N LEU A 382 -15.35 0.68 1.36
CA LEU A 382 -14.95 0.73 2.78
C LEU A 382 -13.56 0.14 3.02
N TYR A 383 -13.19 -0.92 2.31
CA TYR A 383 -11.91 -1.62 2.45
C TYR A 383 -10.80 -1.03 1.56
N SER A 384 -11.15 -0.08 0.68
CA SER A 384 -10.17 0.55 -0.19
C SER A 384 -9.21 1.44 0.62
N PRO A 385 -7.90 1.44 0.30
CA PRO A 385 -6.94 2.32 0.96
C PRO A 385 -7.35 3.80 0.85
N GLY A 386 -7.88 4.21 -0.31
CA GLY A 386 -8.30 5.58 -0.55
C GLY A 386 -9.40 6.07 0.39
N PHE A 387 -10.41 5.23 0.66
CA PHE A 387 -11.50 5.57 1.59
C PHE A 387 -10.96 5.71 3.02
N LEU A 388 -10.24 4.69 3.52
CA LEU A 388 -9.71 4.68 4.89
C LEU A 388 -8.74 5.83 5.15
N LEU A 389 -7.85 6.15 4.22
CA LEU A 389 -6.94 7.28 4.35
C LEU A 389 -7.68 8.63 4.34
N SER A 390 -8.73 8.78 3.52
CA SER A 390 -9.48 10.04 3.42
C SER A 390 -10.30 10.31 4.70
N TYR A 391 -11.14 9.35 5.11
CA TYR A 391 -11.98 9.48 6.30
C TYR A 391 -11.14 9.45 7.58
N GLY A 392 -10.09 8.63 7.62
CA GLY A 392 -9.16 8.55 8.75
C GLY A 392 -8.43 9.87 9.00
N ALA A 393 -8.02 10.60 7.95
CA ALA A 393 -7.38 11.91 8.11
C ALA A 393 -8.31 12.94 8.74
N VAL A 394 -9.55 13.02 8.27
CA VAL A 394 -10.56 13.96 8.80
C VAL A 394 -10.96 13.57 10.22
N LEU A 395 -11.15 12.28 10.49
CA LEU A 395 -11.45 11.80 11.85
C LEU A 395 -10.32 12.13 12.82
N ALA A 396 -9.06 11.91 12.42
CA ALA A 396 -7.89 12.28 13.21
C ALA A 396 -7.85 13.79 13.49
N LEU A 397 -8.15 14.63 12.50
CA LEU A 397 -8.22 16.08 12.66
C LEU A 397 -9.28 16.50 13.69
N VAL A 398 -10.46 15.88 13.68
CA VAL A 398 -11.58 16.30 14.52
C VAL A 398 -11.49 15.71 15.94
N VAL A 399 -10.94 14.51 16.09
CA VAL A 399 -10.89 13.77 17.37
C VAL A 399 -9.55 13.95 18.09
N VAL A 400 -8.43 13.88 17.37
CA VAL A 400 -7.07 13.87 17.95
C VAL A 400 -6.49 15.29 18.05
N ALA A 401 -6.72 16.16 17.06
CA ALA A 401 -6.11 17.48 17.04
C ALA A 401 -6.55 18.41 18.20
N PRO A 402 -7.82 18.46 18.65
CA PRO A 402 -8.22 19.34 19.75
C PRO A 402 -7.52 19.06 21.09
N PRO A 403 -7.47 17.82 21.62
CA PRO A 403 -6.74 17.54 22.86
C PRO A 403 -5.24 17.75 22.67
N LEU A 404 -4.69 17.43 21.48
CA LEU A 404 -3.28 17.63 21.19
C LEU A 404 -2.89 19.11 21.15
N TYR A 405 -3.71 19.96 20.54
CA TYR A 405 -3.54 21.41 20.53
C TYR A 405 -3.47 21.97 21.96
N ARG A 406 -4.42 21.57 22.83
CA ARG A 406 -4.42 21.98 24.24
C ARG A 406 -3.16 21.52 24.99
N TRP A 407 -2.64 20.34 24.63
CA TRP A 407 -1.40 19.82 25.20
C TRP A 407 -0.17 20.60 24.71
N LEU A 408 -0.07 20.89 23.42
CA LEU A 408 1.03 21.66 22.83
C LEU A 408 1.14 23.06 23.45
N LEU A 409 0.02 23.74 23.71
CA LEU A 409 0.01 25.05 24.37
C LEU A 409 0.53 25.03 25.83
N ARG A 410 0.63 23.85 26.45
CA ARG A 410 1.20 23.68 27.79
C ARG A 410 2.72 23.45 27.77
N LEU A 411 3.32 23.27 26.61
CA LEU A 411 4.77 23.11 26.46
C LEU A 411 5.45 24.48 26.47
N ARG A 412 6.24 24.74 27.53
CA ARG A 412 6.92 26.01 27.79
C ARG A 412 8.32 25.77 28.36
N GLY A 413 9.24 26.69 28.11
CA GLY A 413 10.63 26.69 28.56
C GLY A 413 11.35 25.37 28.33
N LEU A 414 12.04 24.90 29.35
CA LEU A 414 12.83 23.67 29.34
C LEU A 414 11.98 22.42 29.09
N ARG A 415 10.68 22.46 29.41
CA ARG A 415 9.75 21.38 29.06
C ARG A 415 9.55 21.25 27.55
N LEU A 416 9.46 22.37 26.81
CA LEU A 416 9.38 22.33 25.35
C LEU A 416 10.69 21.78 24.76
N LEU A 417 11.83 22.27 25.23
CA LEU A 417 13.15 21.78 24.78
C LEU A 417 13.35 20.30 25.07
N ALA A 418 12.91 19.81 26.24
CA ALA A 418 12.98 18.40 26.57
C ALA A 418 12.17 17.52 25.59
N TRP A 419 10.97 17.98 25.17
CA TRP A 419 10.18 17.27 24.16
C TRP A 419 10.78 17.34 22.76
N LEU A 420 11.37 18.47 22.36
CA LEU A 420 12.09 18.59 21.10
C LEU A 420 13.34 17.69 21.07
N GLY A 421 14.11 17.67 22.16
CA GLY A 421 15.25 16.77 22.34
C GLY A 421 14.84 15.30 22.34
N ALA A 422 13.74 14.95 23.03
CA ALA A 422 13.17 13.61 22.99
C ALA A 422 12.79 13.21 21.56
N PHE A 423 12.13 14.09 20.82
CA PHE A 423 11.74 13.84 19.44
C PHE A 423 12.95 13.64 18.53
N ALA A 424 13.97 14.50 18.64
CA ALA A 424 15.22 14.36 17.88
C ALA A 424 15.97 13.06 18.22
N LEU A 425 16.04 12.70 19.51
CA LEU A 425 16.65 11.45 19.96
C LEU A 425 15.88 10.23 19.42
N LEU A 426 14.55 10.25 19.49
CA LEU A 426 13.71 9.18 18.94
C LEU A 426 13.91 9.05 17.44
N LEU A 427 14.02 10.17 16.72
CA LEU A 427 14.30 10.20 15.29
C LEU A 427 15.65 9.54 14.97
N ALA A 428 16.68 9.89 15.72
CA ALA A 428 18.03 9.36 15.56
C ALA A 428 18.09 7.85 15.91
N LEU A 429 17.50 7.45 17.05
CA LEU A 429 17.43 6.05 17.47
C LEU A 429 16.65 5.20 16.47
N TYR A 430 15.55 5.73 15.96
CA TYR A 430 14.72 5.04 14.98
C TYR A 430 15.43 4.90 13.63
N GLY A 431 16.16 5.93 13.20
CA GLY A 431 17.02 5.87 12.00
C GLY A 431 18.17 4.87 12.15
N ARG A 432 18.76 4.75 13.35
CA ARG A 432 19.89 3.85 13.62
C ARG A 432 19.48 2.40 13.90
N TYR A 433 18.38 2.20 14.61
CA TYR A 433 17.90 0.90 15.08
C TYR A 433 16.42 0.65 14.74
N PRO A 434 16.00 0.72 13.47
CA PRO A 434 14.59 0.61 13.08
C PRO A 434 13.96 -0.71 13.53
N ARG A 435 14.73 -1.81 13.57
CA ARG A 435 14.28 -3.14 14.04
C ARG A 435 13.85 -3.15 15.50
N ALA A 436 14.50 -2.37 16.37
CA ALA A 436 14.18 -2.34 17.79
C ALA A 436 12.77 -1.78 18.05
N PHE A 437 12.31 -0.85 17.21
CA PHE A 437 10.97 -0.24 17.32
C PHE A 437 9.83 -1.17 16.86
N ASN A 438 10.13 -2.40 16.46
CA ASN A 438 9.14 -3.45 16.27
C ASN A 438 8.69 -4.09 17.60
N ASP A 439 9.49 -3.98 18.67
CA ASP A 439 9.11 -4.50 20.00
C ASP A 439 8.18 -3.50 20.72
N PRO A 440 6.94 -3.89 21.08
CA PRO A 440 6.02 -3.03 21.83
C PRO A 440 6.60 -2.49 23.15
N LEU A 441 7.53 -3.22 23.78
CA LEU A 441 8.18 -2.79 25.02
C LEU A 441 9.11 -1.58 24.81
N VAL A 442 9.68 -1.43 23.62
CA VAL A 442 10.46 -0.23 23.27
C VAL A 442 9.53 0.99 23.28
N TRP A 443 8.33 0.88 22.71
CA TRP A 443 7.35 1.97 22.76
C TRP A 443 6.87 2.29 24.18
N LEU A 444 6.74 1.29 25.07
CA LEU A 444 6.41 1.53 26.47
C LEU A 444 7.49 2.34 27.19
N GLY A 445 8.77 2.04 26.96
CA GLY A 445 9.80 2.83 27.60
C GLY A 445 10.16 4.12 26.88
N VAL A 446 9.86 4.26 25.58
CA VAL A 446 9.79 5.58 24.93
C VAL A 446 8.73 6.44 25.63
N ALA A 447 7.55 5.90 25.90
CA ALA A 447 6.51 6.61 26.65
C ALA A 447 6.98 6.94 28.09
N GLY A 448 7.68 6.00 28.74
CA GLY A 448 8.34 6.22 30.04
C GLY A 448 9.36 7.35 30.01
N LEU A 449 10.27 7.36 29.01
CA LEU A 449 11.28 8.39 28.80
C LEU A 449 10.64 9.75 28.54
N CYS A 450 9.64 9.81 27.66
CA CYS A 450 8.86 11.02 27.43
C CYS A 450 8.21 11.53 28.72
N ALA A 451 7.63 10.66 29.53
CA ALA A 451 7.04 11.04 30.82
C ALA A 451 8.09 11.49 31.85
N ALA A 452 9.28 10.91 31.85
CA ALA A 452 10.40 11.31 32.69
C ALA A 452 10.93 12.69 32.27
N LEU A 453 11.20 12.90 30.98
CA LEU A 453 11.63 14.18 30.42
C LEU A 453 10.58 15.29 30.61
N ASP A 454 9.29 14.97 30.48
CA ASP A 454 8.20 15.90 30.77
C ASP A 454 8.14 16.34 32.24
N ARG A 455 8.49 15.45 33.17
CA ARG A 455 8.62 15.80 34.60
C ARG A 455 9.90 16.59 34.87
N ALA A 456 11.04 16.16 34.34
CA ALA A 456 12.32 16.84 34.49
C ALA A 456 12.25 18.28 33.97
N GLY A 457 11.69 18.48 32.77
CA GLY A 457 11.50 19.80 32.19
C GLY A 457 10.54 20.70 32.98
N ARG A 458 9.54 20.12 33.67
CA ARG A 458 8.66 20.87 34.58
C ARG A 458 9.40 21.32 35.84
N ALA A 459 10.12 20.43 36.50
CA ALA A 459 10.92 20.76 37.67
C ALA A 459 12.03 21.78 37.33
N ALA A 460 12.67 21.61 36.17
CA ALA A 460 13.67 22.55 35.68
C ALA A 460 13.09 23.95 35.40
N ASN A 461 11.86 24.03 34.88
CA ASN A 461 11.15 25.31 34.72
C ASN A 461 10.80 26.00 36.06
N GLU A 462 10.67 25.25 37.16
CA GLU A 462 10.53 25.82 38.50
C GLU A 462 11.86 26.40 39.00
N ARG A 463 12.97 25.72 38.69
CA ARG A 463 14.33 26.16 39.06
C ARG A 463 14.85 27.33 38.21
N TRP A 464 14.49 27.40 36.92
CA TRP A 464 14.94 28.45 35.98
C TRP A 464 13.76 29.16 35.29
N PRO A 465 13.06 30.05 36.00
CA PRO A 465 11.83 30.67 35.50
C PRO A 465 12.03 31.61 34.30
N ARG A 466 13.25 32.17 34.09
CA ARG A 466 13.57 33.04 32.95
C ARG A 466 13.31 32.38 31.59
N LEU A 467 13.46 31.06 31.50
CA LEU A 467 13.25 30.31 30.25
C LEU A 467 11.77 30.02 29.96
N ARG A 468 10.83 30.30 30.87
CA ARG A 468 9.39 30.10 30.65
C ARG A 468 8.80 30.96 29.53
N GLY A 469 9.53 32.00 29.10
CA GLY A 469 9.15 32.83 27.96
C GLY A 469 9.09 32.07 26.63
N LEU A 470 9.86 30.99 26.47
CA LEU A 470 9.82 30.15 25.27
C LEU A 470 8.57 29.26 25.32
N GLY A 471 7.58 29.43 24.46
CA GLY A 471 6.40 28.58 24.48
C GLY A 471 5.57 28.68 23.22
N LEU A 472 4.96 27.55 22.84
CA LEU A 472 4.16 27.46 21.61
C LEU A 472 2.94 28.38 21.64
N GLN A 473 2.45 28.79 22.82
CA GLN A 473 1.34 29.74 22.91
C GLN A 473 1.63 31.14 22.35
N ARG A 474 2.91 31.50 22.14
CA ARG A 474 3.29 32.79 21.53
C ARG A 474 3.19 32.77 20.01
N LEU A 475 3.14 31.59 19.40
CA LEU A 475 2.98 31.47 17.95
C LEU A 475 1.54 31.81 17.55
N PRO A 476 1.34 32.36 16.34
CA PRO A 476 0.01 32.56 15.77
C PRO A 476 -0.87 31.31 15.90
N ARG A 477 -2.13 31.51 16.26
CA ARG A 477 -3.11 30.42 16.46
C ARG A 477 -3.20 29.48 15.25
N VAL A 478 -3.07 30.03 14.04
CA VAL A 478 -3.09 29.27 12.79
C VAL A 478 -1.94 28.26 12.74
N LEU A 479 -0.72 28.68 13.08
CA LEU A 479 0.46 27.81 13.04
C LEU A 479 0.38 26.69 14.09
N THR A 480 -0.12 27.00 15.29
CA THR A 480 -0.25 26.01 16.37
C THR A 480 -1.37 25.01 16.11
N LEU A 481 -2.50 25.44 15.55
CA LEU A 481 -3.56 24.54 15.09
C LEU A 481 -3.09 23.65 13.94
N PHE A 482 -2.37 24.24 12.97
CA PHE A 482 -1.84 23.51 11.84
C PHE A 482 -0.79 22.47 12.27
N GLY A 483 0.14 22.82 13.16
CA GLY A 483 1.09 21.86 13.74
C GLY A 483 0.40 20.73 14.51
N ALA A 484 -0.64 21.06 15.31
CA ALA A 484 -1.45 20.05 15.99
C ALA A 484 -2.16 19.12 15.00
N ALA A 485 -2.71 19.66 13.90
CA ALA A 485 -3.34 18.89 12.85
C ALA A 485 -2.37 17.91 12.18
N GLN A 486 -1.14 18.33 11.88
CA GLN A 486 -0.13 17.45 11.29
C GLN A 486 0.16 16.24 12.19
N VAL A 487 0.46 16.49 13.46
CA VAL A 487 0.77 15.41 14.42
C VAL A 487 -0.45 14.53 14.66
N ALA A 488 -1.66 15.11 14.71
CA ALA A 488 -2.91 14.37 14.83
C ALA A 488 -3.12 13.40 13.66
N ILE A 489 -2.89 13.83 12.42
CA ILE A 489 -2.99 12.98 11.23
C ILE A 489 -1.95 11.86 11.27
N GLN A 490 -0.73 12.14 11.74
CA GLN A 490 0.31 11.11 11.87
C GLN A 490 -0.11 9.99 12.83
N ILE A 491 -0.56 10.36 14.03
CA ILE A 491 -0.95 9.40 15.09
C ILE A 491 -2.31 8.74 14.78
N GLY A 492 -3.31 9.52 14.38
CA GLY A 492 -4.66 9.00 14.17
C GLY A 492 -4.83 8.18 12.89
N MET A 493 -3.95 8.35 11.90
CA MET A 493 -4.15 7.75 10.57
C MET A 493 -2.85 7.22 9.95
N MET A 494 -1.82 8.06 9.79
CA MET A 494 -0.72 7.74 8.88
C MET A 494 0.17 6.59 9.39
N ILE A 495 0.53 6.57 10.67
CA ILE A 495 1.41 5.52 11.24
C ILE A 495 0.83 4.10 11.01
N PRO A 496 -0.40 3.78 11.49
CA PRO A 496 -0.94 2.43 11.33
C PRO A 496 -1.29 2.08 9.88
N LEU A 497 -1.92 3.00 9.13
CA LEU A 497 -2.40 2.70 7.77
C LEU A 497 -1.26 2.70 6.74
N SER A 498 -0.23 3.54 6.90
CA SER A 498 0.93 3.51 6.00
C SER A 498 1.73 2.22 6.16
N ALA A 499 1.90 1.74 7.40
CA ALA A 499 2.53 0.44 7.66
C ALA A 499 1.73 -0.72 7.06
N TRP A 500 0.40 -0.66 7.13
CA TRP A 500 -0.49 -1.68 6.55
C TRP A 500 -0.47 -1.70 5.01
N PHE A 501 -0.61 -0.55 4.35
CA PHE A 501 -0.78 -0.48 2.89
C PHE A 501 0.52 -0.28 2.10
N PHE A 502 1.38 0.64 2.54
CA PHE A 502 2.54 1.08 1.75
C PHE A 502 3.85 0.47 2.21
N GLY A 503 3.89 0.09 3.48
CA GLY A 503 5.00 -0.60 4.08
C GLY A 503 6.18 0.22 4.52
N HIS A 504 6.00 1.52 4.42
CA HIS A 504 6.99 2.50 4.76
C HIS A 504 6.35 3.56 5.64
N PHE A 505 7.18 4.25 6.41
CA PHE A 505 6.74 5.45 7.10
C PHE A 505 7.52 6.65 6.55
N PRO A 506 6.87 7.57 5.81
CA PRO A 506 7.55 8.74 5.25
C PRO A 506 7.88 9.75 6.35
N LEU A 507 8.98 9.49 7.06
CA LEU A 507 9.42 10.27 8.21
C LEU A 507 9.70 11.73 7.83
N ALA A 508 10.24 11.94 6.64
CA ALA A 508 10.39 13.26 6.02
C ALA A 508 9.09 14.06 6.06
N GLY A 509 7.93 13.43 5.88
CA GLY A 509 6.63 14.10 5.88
C GLY A 509 6.32 14.82 7.18
N VAL A 510 6.85 14.39 8.33
CA VAL A 510 6.68 15.10 9.61
C VAL A 510 7.37 16.46 9.60
N LEU A 511 8.50 16.56 8.90
CA LEU A 511 9.32 17.77 8.80
C LEU A 511 8.97 18.62 7.57
N VAL A 512 8.65 17.96 6.45
CA VAL A 512 8.39 18.59 5.15
C VAL A 512 6.97 19.11 5.04
N ASN A 513 5.95 18.36 5.50
CA ASN A 513 4.54 18.76 5.34
C ASN A 513 4.18 20.12 6.00
N PRO A 514 4.78 20.53 7.12
CA PRO A 514 4.56 21.87 7.65
C PRO A 514 4.84 23.02 6.67
N ILE A 515 5.71 22.80 5.69
CA ILE A 515 6.09 23.78 4.66
C ILE A 515 5.45 23.41 3.31
N ALA A 516 5.46 22.12 2.96
CA ALA A 516 4.96 21.63 1.69
C ALA A 516 3.45 21.82 1.51
N ILE A 517 2.63 21.63 2.56
CA ILE A 517 1.17 21.80 2.48
C ILE A 517 0.77 23.27 2.21
N PRO A 518 1.33 24.27 2.90
CA PRO A 518 1.14 25.67 2.51
C PRO A 518 1.64 25.96 1.10
N ALA A 519 2.84 25.47 0.73
CA ALA A 519 3.42 25.71 -0.59
C ALA A 519 2.55 25.14 -1.72
N ILE A 520 2.04 23.91 -1.59
CA ILE A 520 1.12 23.34 -2.57
C ILE A 520 -0.23 24.08 -2.57
N GLY A 521 -0.68 24.57 -1.42
CA GLY A 521 -1.87 25.42 -1.32
C GLY A 521 -1.74 26.71 -2.14
N VAL A 522 -0.61 27.41 -2.02
CA VAL A 522 -0.27 28.57 -2.84
C VAL A 522 -0.16 28.18 -4.31
N LEU A 523 0.52 27.08 -4.62
CA LEU A 523 0.69 26.61 -6.00
C LEU A 523 -0.65 26.31 -6.68
N ILE A 524 -1.60 25.67 -5.96
CA ILE A 524 -2.96 25.42 -6.46
C ILE A 524 -3.70 26.73 -6.70
N GLN A 525 -3.62 27.69 -5.77
CA GLN A 525 -4.28 28.99 -5.94
C GLN A 525 -3.72 29.73 -7.14
N LEU A 526 -2.39 29.83 -7.27
CA LEU A 526 -1.73 30.42 -8.44
C LEU A 526 -2.14 29.70 -9.72
N GLY A 527 -2.11 28.36 -9.73
CA GLY A 527 -2.55 27.57 -10.88
C GLY A 527 -4.01 27.81 -11.27
N MET A 528 -4.93 27.87 -10.29
CA MET A 528 -6.34 28.15 -10.58
C MET A 528 -6.52 29.57 -11.11
N VAL A 529 -5.83 30.56 -10.54
CA VAL A 529 -5.87 31.97 -11.02
C VAL A 529 -5.28 32.08 -12.42
N THR A 530 -4.10 31.50 -12.68
CA THR A 530 -3.46 31.44 -13.99
C THR A 530 -4.40 30.82 -15.03
N GLY A 531 -5.03 29.69 -14.71
CA GLY A 531 -5.97 29.03 -15.61
C GLY A 531 -7.21 29.89 -15.89
N LEU A 532 -7.82 30.48 -14.86
CA LEU A 532 -9.00 31.34 -14.99
C LEU A 532 -8.72 32.62 -15.80
N ILE A 533 -7.59 33.29 -15.55
CA ILE A 533 -7.17 34.47 -16.34
C ILE A 533 -6.87 34.07 -17.78
N GLY A 534 -6.31 32.88 -17.99
CA GLY A 534 -6.06 32.31 -19.31
C GLY A 534 -7.31 32.08 -20.15
N LEU A 535 -8.50 32.06 -19.55
CA LEU A 535 -9.78 31.98 -20.27
C LEU A 535 -10.14 33.29 -20.98
N LEU A 536 -9.51 34.42 -20.63
CA LEU A 536 -9.78 35.71 -21.28
C LEU A 536 -9.26 35.69 -22.73
N PRO A 537 -10.12 35.94 -23.73
CA PRO A 537 -9.70 35.94 -25.13
C PRO A 537 -8.58 36.97 -25.40
N ALA A 538 -7.65 36.61 -26.29
CA ALA A 538 -6.49 37.41 -26.76
C ALA A 538 -5.45 37.81 -25.71
N VAL A 539 -5.85 38.39 -24.58
CA VAL A 539 -4.94 38.94 -23.55
C VAL A 539 -4.70 38.00 -22.36
N GLY A 540 -5.50 36.95 -22.21
CA GLY A 540 -5.46 36.03 -21.06
C GLY A 540 -4.07 35.46 -20.77
N PRO A 541 -3.36 34.86 -21.75
CA PRO A 541 -2.01 34.33 -21.53
C PRO A 541 -0.99 35.38 -21.07
N LEU A 542 -1.09 36.61 -21.56
CA LEU A 542 -0.21 37.72 -21.16
C LEU A 542 -0.49 38.13 -19.71
N LEU A 543 -1.78 38.27 -19.34
CA LEU A 543 -2.19 38.59 -17.97
C LEU A 543 -1.91 37.44 -16.98
N ALA A 544 -1.90 36.20 -17.46
CA ALA A 544 -1.62 35.01 -16.65
C ALA A 544 -0.12 34.80 -16.40
N LEU A 545 0.76 35.41 -17.22
CA LEU A 545 2.22 35.27 -17.14
C LEU A 545 2.82 35.55 -15.74
N PRO A 546 2.54 36.67 -15.06
CA PRO A 546 3.12 36.93 -13.73
C PRO A 546 2.75 35.85 -12.71
N PHE A 547 1.50 35.37 -12.76
CA PHE A 547 1.05 34.27 -11.92
C PHE A 547 1.72 32.94 -12.30
N GLY A 548 1.93 32.69 -13.59
CA GLY A 548 2.65 31.52 -14.09
C GLY A 548 4.13 31.49 -13.69
N ILE A 549 4.80 32.65 -13.68
CA ILE A 549 6.16 32.81 -13.16
C ILE A 549 6.20 32.53 -11.66
N ALA A 550 5.31 33.15 -10.88
CA ALA A 550 5.20 32.89 -9.44
C ALA A 550 4.92 31.40 -9.14
N ALA A 551 4.09 30.76 -9.96
CA ALA A 551 3.78 29.34 -9.84
C ALA A 551 4.99 28.47 -10.19
N SER A 552 5.80 28.87 -11.17
CA SER A 552 7.07 28.20 -11.53
C SER A 552 8.05 28.24 -10.36
N LEU A 553 8.27 29.41 -9.75
CA LEU A 553 9.14 29.57 -8.58
C LEU A 553 8.66 28.73 -7.39
N THR A 554 7.34 28.70 -7.17
CA THR A 554 6.73 27.91 -6.10
C THR A 554 6.88 26.40 -6.36
N ALA A 555 6.73 25.95 -7.60
CA ALA A 555 6.92 24.55 -7.99
C ALA A 555 8.39 24.12 -7.85
N ASP A 556 9.34 24.96 -8.27
CA ASP A 556 10.77 24.70 -8.11
C ASP A 556 11.17 24.60 -6.63
N PHE A 557 10.66 25.52 -5.80
CA PHE A 557 10.82 25.45 -4.35
C PHE A 557 10.23 24.14 -3.77
N PHE A 558 9.03 23.75 -4.21
CA PHE A 558 8.38 22.53 -3.76
C PHE A 558 9.17 21.27 -4.15
N TYR A 559 9.68 21.20 -5.37
CA TYR A 559 10.53 20.11 -5.83
C TYR A 559 11.85 20.03 -5.06
N ALA A 560 12.51 21.16 -4.84
CA ALA A 560 13.72 21.23 -4.03
C ALA A 560 13.46 20.75 -2.59
N LEU A 561 12.38 21.22 -1.96
CA LEU A 561 11.98 20.82 -0.61
C LEU A 561 11.69 19.32 -0.51
N ALA A 562 10.95 18.77 -1.47
CA ALA A 562 10.65 17.33 -1.50
C ALA A 562 11.92 16.50 -1.69
N TRP A 563 12.82 16.91 -2.59
CA TRP A 563 14.10 16.26 -2.79
C TRP A 563 14.98 16.31 -1.53
N LEU A 564 15.09 17.46 -0.86
CA LEU A 564 15.81 17.60 0.41
C LEU A 564 15.26 16.62 1.46
N GLY A 565 13.95 16.55 1.61
CA GLY A 565 13.31 15.60 2.53
C GLY A 565 13.62 14.15 2.19
N ALA A 566 13.56 13.78 0.91
CA ALA A 566 13.82 12.42 0.46
C ALA A 566 15.31 12.01 0.53
N ALA A 567 16.23 12.96 0.38
CA ALA A 567 17.67 12.72 0.36
C ALA A 567 18.26 12.63 1.77
N PHE A 568 17.81 13.46 2.70
CA PHE A 568 18.42 13.58 4.04
C PHE A 568 17.67 12.85 5.16
N VAL A 569 16.38 12.55 4.98
CA VAL A 569 15.56 11.91 6.02
C VAL A 569 15.35 10.44 5.71
N PRO A 570 15.57 9.52 6.69
CA PRO A 570 15.35 8.10 6.47
C PRO A 570 13.94 7.75 5.99
N TYR A 571 13.83 6.77 5.09
CA TYR A 571 12.57 6.17 4.65
C TYR A 571 12.45 4.73 5.16
N PRO A 572 12.12 4.57 6.46
CA PRO A 572 12.12 3.29 7.14
C PRO A 572 11.05 2.32 6.63
N VAL A 573 11.43 1.04 6.59
CA VAL A 573 10.53 -0.08 6.36
C VAL A 573 9.84 -0.46 7.66
N MET A 574 8.51 -0.59 7.62
CA MET A 574 7.70 -0.98 8.77
C MET A 574 7.27 -2.44 8.65
N PRO A 575 7.18 -3.25 9.71
CA PRO A 575 6.50 -4.55 9.62
C PRO A 575 5.02 -4.34 9.28
N ARG A 576 4.36 -5.34 8.68
CA ARG A 576 2.91 -5.25 8.42
C ARG A 576 2.17 -5.45 9.75
N PRO A 577 1.39 -4.47 10.25
CA PRO A 577 0.66 -4.65 11.49
C PRO A 577 -0.41 -5.73 11.33
N THR A 578 -0.73 -6.46 12.40
CA THR A 578 -1.86 -7.40 12.41
C THR A 578 -3.16 -6.66 12.72
N PRO A 579 -4.35 -7.21 12.37
CA PRO A 579 -5.62 -6.61 12.77
C PRO A 579 -5.74 -6.42 14.29
N LEU A 580 -5.22 -7.37 15.08
CA LEU A 580 -5.18 -7.26 16.54
C LEU A 580 -4.27 -6.10 17.00
N TRP A 581 -3.11 -5.93 16.38
CA TRP A 581 -2.24 -4.79 16.65
C TRP A 581 -2.94 -3.47 16.33
N MET A 582 -3.64 -3.39 15.20
CA MET A 582 -4.41 -2.19 14.82
C MET A 582 -5.51 -1.89 15.84
N ALA A 583 -6.27 -2.90 16.27
CA ALA A 583 -7.30 -2.76 17.29
C ALA A 583 -6.70 -2.28 18.62
N GLY A 584 -5.60 -2.89 19.08
CA GLY A 584 -4.90 -2.48 20.29
C GLY A 584 -4.36 -1.05 20.20
N TYR A 585 -3.80 -0.65 19.05
CA TYR A 585 -3.31 0.70 18.81
C TYR A 585 -4.42 1.74 18.93
N TYR A 586 -5.55 1.54 18.24
CA TYR A 586 -6.67 2.48 18.28
C TYR A 586 -7.40 2.49 19.62
N LEU A 587 -7.47 1.35 20.32
CA LEU A 587 -7.98 1.27 21.69
C LEU A 587 -7.10 2.08 22.64
N ALA A 588 -5.77 1.90 22.58
CA ALA A 588 -4.83 2.66 23.39
C ALA A 588 -4.91 4.16 23.10
N LEU A 589 -5.00 4.55 21.83
CA LEU A 589 -5.21 5.95 21.43
C LEU A 589 -6.53 6.49 21.99
N GLY A 590 -7.62 5.75 21.88
CA GLY A 590 -8.92 6.11 22.44
C GLY A 590 -8.88 6.31 23.97
N LEU A 591 -8.22 5.39 24.68
CA LEU A 591 -7.99 5.49 26.12
C LEU A 591 -7.19 6.76 26.47
N VAL A 592 -6.09 7.02 25.77
CA VAL A 592 -5.27 8.23 25.95
C VAL A 592 -6.08 9.50 25.73
N LEU A 593 -6.89 9.56 24.67
CA LEU A 593 -7.75 10.73 24.39
C LEU A 593 -8.86 10.90 25.43
N SER A 594 -9.28 9.82 26.08
CA SER A 594 -10.27 9.83 27.15
C SER A 594 -9.69 10.15 28.54
N LEU A 595 -8.35 10.10 28.73
CA LEU A 595 -7.68 10.35 30.01
C LEU A 595 -8.19 11.59 30.75
N PRO A 596 -8.42 12.76 30.12
CA PRO A 596 -8.92 13.93 30.83
C PRO A 596 -10.28 13.70 31.53
N ARG A 597 -11.11 12.78 31.04
CA ARG A 597 -12.41 12.44 31.64
C ARG A 597 -12.27 11.59 32.90
N TRP A 598 -11.32 10.67 32.91
CA TRP A 598 -11.13 9.70 34.00
C TRP A 598 -10.04 10.10 35.00
N ARG A 599 -9.19 11.08 34.66
CA ARG A 599 -8.08 11.50 35.51
C ARG A 599 -8.54 12.01 36.87
N THR A 600 -9.55 12.86 36.91
CA THR A 600 -10.08 13.45 38.17
C THR A 600 -10.69 12.38 39.08
N PRO A 601 -11.59 11.49 38.62
CA PRO A 601 -12.10 10.42 39.48
C PRO A 601 -11.02 9.41 39.87
N ALA A 602 -10.07 9.08 38.99
CA ALA A 602 -8.95 8.20 39.35
C ALA A 602 -8.02 8.85 40.39
N GLN A 603 -7.73 10.14 40.26
CA GLN A 603 -6.96 10.90 41.26
C GLN A 603 -7.71 11.02 42.58
N ALA A 604 -9.03 11.24 42.56
CA ALA A 604 -9.86 11.28 43.74
C ALA A 604 -9.98 9.90 44.42
N TRP A 605 -10.00 8.83 43.64
CA TRP A 605 -9.95 7.45 44.16
C TRP A 605 -8.58 7.15 44.77
N LEU A 606 -7.47 7.46 44.09
CA LEU A 606 -6.11 7.34 44.61
C LEU A 606 -5.90 8.17 45.88
N TYR A 607 -6.41 9.40 45.91
CA TYR A 607 -6.33 10.28 47.07
C TYR A 607 -7.12 9.72 48.26
N ARG A 608 -8.32 9.19 48.00
CA ARG A 608 -9.12 8.47 49.03
C ARG A 608 -8.44 7.19 49.50
N ALA A 609 -7.85 6.43 48.60
CA ALA A 609 -7.08 5.22 48.91
C ALA A 609 -5.74 5.54 49.63
N CYS A 610 -5.26 6.79 49.57
CA CYS A 610 -3.99 7.24 50.14
C CYS A 610 -4.16 8.39 51.15
N ALA A 611 -5.29 8.44 51.87
CA ALA A 611 -5.63 9.51 52.80
C ALA A 611 -4.50 9.81 53.84
N PRO A 612 -4.40 11.06 54.35
CA PRO A 612 -3.21 11.55 55.04
C PRO A 612 -2.99 10.85 56.39
N GLY A 613 -1.78 10.32 56.62
CA GLY A 613 -1.36 9.70 57.88
C GLY A 613 -0.48 8.46 57.74
N SER A 614 -0.43 7.81 56.57
CA SER A 614 0.37 6.60 56.38
C SER A 614 1.70 6.86 55.66
N ARG A 615 2.77 6.21 56.11
CA ARG A 615 4.05 6.05 55.38
C ARG A 615 3.86 5.47 53.96
N GLY A 616 2.65 5.00 53.61
CA GLY A 616 2.27 4.41 52.32
C GLY A 616 2.19 5.41 51.16
N ALA A 617 1.75 6.67 51.37
CA ALA A 617 1.61 7.64 50.28
C ALA A 617 2.96 8.07 49.69
N ALA A 618 3.97 8.30 50.55
CA ALA A 618 5.34 8.57 50.13
C ALA A 618 5.97 7.35 49.42
N ARG A 619 5.74 6.14 49.94
CA ARG A 619 6.19 4.88 49.31
C ARG A 619 5.55 4.66 47.94
N LEU A 620 4.26 4.91 47.77
CA LEU A 620 3.56 4.83 46.48
C LEU A 620 4.06 5.88 45.48
N ALA A 621 4.37 7.09 45.93
CA ALA A 621 4.98 8.11 45.08
C ALA A 621 6.42 7.77 44.66
N VAL A 622 7.19 7.10 45.54
CA VAL A 622 8.52 6.57 45.21
C VAL A 622 8.41 5.37 44.28
N LEU A 623 7.54 4.39 44.56
CA LEU A 623 7.26 3.24 43.71
C LEU A 623 6.78 3.67 42.32
N GLY A 624 5.92 4.69 42.22
CA GLY A 624 5.51 5.26 40.93
C GLY A 624 6.66 5.92 40.18
N ARG A 625 7.58 6.59 40.89
CA ARG A 625 8.81 7.17 40.29
C ARG A 625 9.77 6.08 39.82
N VAL A 626 9.99 5.05 40.63
CA VAL A 626 10.81 3.87 40.30
C VAL A 626 10.19 3.11 39.13
N ALA A 627 8.87 2.93 39.10
CA ALA A 627 8.17 2.26 38.00
C ALA A 627 8.31 3.03 36.67
N VAL A 628 8.17 4.36 36.69
CA VAL A 628 8.40 5.20 35.50
C VAL A 628 9.87 5.13 35.05
N ALA A 629 10.82 5.18 35.98
CA ALA A 629 12.24 5.07 35.66
C ALA A 629 12.60 3.67 35.12
N ALA A 630 12.08 2.61 35.73
CA ALA A 630 12.25 1.23 35.29
C ALA A 630 11.63 1.02 33.90
N LEU A 631 10.44 1.56 33.65
CA LEU A 631 9.82 1.55 32.32
C LEU A 631 10.64 2.35 31.31
N ALA A 632 11.19 3.51 31.68
CA ALA A 632 12.03 4.34 30.80
C ALA A 632 13.37 3.67 30.44
N LEU A 633 13.92 2.85 31.34
CA LEU A 633 15.19 2.13 31.15
C LEU A 633 15.02 0.75 30.51
N ALA A 634 13.82 0.14 30.62
CA ALA A 634 13.53 -1.18 30.06
C ALA A 634 13.84 -1.35 28.55
N PRO A 635 13.64 -0.35 27.66
CA PRO A 635 14.03 -0.45 26.26
C PRO A 635 15.54 -0.52 26.06
N LEU A 636 16.33 0.16 26.89
CA LEU A 636 17.78 0.22 26.73
C LEU A 636 18.42 -1.17 26.87
N TRP A 637 17.84 -2.03 27.71
CA TRP A 637 18.26 -3.43 27.83
C TRP A 637 17.83 -4.30 26.62
N ARG A 638 16.90 -3.84 25.80
CA ARG A 638 16.43 -4.54 24.59
C ARG A 638 16.98 -4.00 23.28
N LEU A 639 17.64 -2.84 23.30
CA LEU A 639 18.36 -2.29 22.15
C LEU A 639 19.53 -3.17 21.64
N PRO A 640 20.36 -3.84 22.49
CA PRO A 640 21.46 -4.62 21.97
C PRO A 640 20.98 -5.84 21.16
N PRO A 641 21.68 -6.19 20.06
CA PRO A 641 21.27 -7.26 19.16
C PRO A 641 21.33 -8.62 19.86
N ARG A 642 20.22 -9.35 19.85
CA ARG A 642 20.18 -10.75 20.29
C ARG A 642 20.62 -11.68 19.15
N PRO A 643 21.21 -12.85 19.46
CA PRO A 643 21.53 -13.84 18.45
C PRO A 643 20.24 -14.29 17.74
N PRO A 644 20.20 -14.27 16.40
CA PRO A 644 19.00 -14.60 15.65
C PRO A 644 18.56 -16.05 15.88
N ARG A 645 17.25 -16.24 16.03
CA ARG A 645 16.59 -17.54 16.10
C ARG A 645 15.63 -17.70 14.95
N LEU A 646 15.79 -18.76 14.17
CA LEU A 646 14.96 -19.04 13.00
C LEU A 646 13.49 -19.15 13.40
N GLN A 647 12.64 -18.35 12.76
CA GLN A 647 11.19 -18.38 12.95
C GLN A 647 10.52 -19.19 11.85
N THR A 648 10.84 -18.86 10.59
CA THR A 648 10.21 -19.46 9.41
C THR A 648 11.16 -19.50 8.23
N ILE A 649 11.06 -20.55 7.42
CA ILE A 649 11.60 -20.60 6.05
C ILE A 649 10.41 -20.54 5.10
N THR A 650 10.43 -19.68 4.09
CA THR A 650 9.32 -19.55 3.14
C THR A 650 9.82 -19.68 1.72
N CYS A 651 9.29 -20.65 0.99
CA CYS A 651 9.41 -20.73 -0.45
C CYS A 651 8.23 -19.96 -1.07
N LEU A 652 8.53 -18.83 -1.70
CA LEU A 652 7.54 -17.97 -2.35
C LEU A 652 7.13 -18.57 -3.70
N ALA A 653 5.88 -18.37 -4.08
CA ALA A 653 5.40 -18.61 -5.44
C ALA A 653 5.98 -17.52 -6.36
N ALA A 654 7.13 -17.83 -6.96
CA ALA A 654 7.87 -17.01 -7.91
C ALA A 654 7.99 -17.75 -9.24
N ASP A 655 8.33 -17.06 -10.34
CA ASP A 655 8.24 -17.60 -11.71
C ASP A 655 9.02 -18.91 -11.92
N ARG A 656 10.29 -18.81 -12.33
CA ARG A 656 11.09 -19.93 -12.83
C ARG A 656 12.03 -20.51 -11.76
N TYR A 657 12.46 -19.65 -10.83
CA TYR A 657 13.55 -19.90 -9.90
C TYR A 657 13.06 -19.96 -8.46
N PRO A 658 13.58 -20.88 -7.63
CA PRO A 658 13.21 -20.92 -6.23
C PRO A 658 13.59 -19.62 -5.54
N LEU A 659 12.59 -19.01 -4.92
CA LEU A 659 12.72 -17.78 -4.16
C LEU A 659 12.43 -18.07 -2.69
N LEU A 660 13.47 -18.06 -1.85
CA LEU A 660 13.34 -18.38 -0.44
C LEU A 660 13.64 -17.18 0.46
N ALA A 661 12.80 -17.01 1.47
CA ALA A 661 12.99 -16.06 2.56
C ALA A 661 13.09 -16.79 3.89
N LEU A 662 14.24 -16.68 4.56
CA LEU A 662 14.50 -17.21 5.89
C LEU A 662 14.46 -16.06 6.89
N VAL A 663 13.50 -16.09 7.80
CA VAL A 663 13.24 -14.98 8.74
C VAL A 663 13.42 -15.44 10.18
N SER A 664 14.15 -14.67 10.97
CA SER A 664 14.35 -14.87 12.41
C SER A 664 13.27 -14.15 13.22
N ARG A 665 13.07 -14.56 14.49
CA ARG A 665 12.12 -13.93 15.42
C ARG A 665 12.47 -12.47 15.73
N GLU A 666 13.74 -12.14 15.63
CA GLU A 666 14.32 -10.82 15.82
C GLU A 666 14.25 -9.95 14.54
N GLY A 667 13.66 -10.48 13.46
CA GLY A 667 13.50 -9.77 12.19
C GLY A 667 14.75 -9.75 11.32
N ARG A 668 15.72 -10.66 11.57
CA ARG A 668 16.82 -10.90 10.63
C ARG A 668 16.35 -11.73 9.45
N CYS A 669 16.95 -11.51 8.29
CA CYS A 669 16.52 -12.13 7.04
C CYS A 669 17.69 -12.56 6.16
N VAL A 670 17.62 -13.80 5.67
CA VAL A 670 18.41 -14.28 4.54
C VAL A 670 17.47 -14.54 3.37
N THR A 671 17.82 -14.07 2.17
CA THR A 671 17.09 -14.41 0.95
C THR A 671 17.98 -15.22 0.02
N ILE A 672 17.41 -16.26 -0.57
CA ILE A 672 18.01 -17.01 -1.67
C ILE A 672 17.23 -16.64 -2.91
N ASN A 673 17.93 -16.08 -3.89
CA ASN A 673 17.37 -15.44 -5.08
C ASN A 673 16.44 -14.26 -4.75
N ALA A 674 15.96 -13.58 -5.80
CA ALA A 674 15.02 -12.45 -5.66
C ALA A 674 13.96 -12.36 -6.78
N GLY A 675 14.01 -13.27 -7.77
CA GLY A 675 13.09 -13.26 -8.91
C GLY A 675 13.33 -12.08 -9.88
N HIS A 676 12.35 -11.85 -10.76
CA HIS A 676 12.31 -10.67 -11.64
C HIS A 676 11.96 -9.39 -10.85
N ARG A 677 12.03 -8.22 -11.52
CA ARG A 677 11.84 -6.89 -10.90
C ARG A 677 10.61 -6.76 -10.00
N PHE A 678 9.46 -7.26 -10.46
CA PHE A 678 8.18 -7.18 -9.72
C PHE A 678 8.12 -8.18 -8.56
N ALA A 679 8.58 -9.43 -8.75
CA ALA A 679 8.71 -10.40 -7.68
C ALA A 679 9.55 -9.87 -6.51
N GLY A 680 10.74 -9.33 -6.77
CA GLY A 680 11.60 -8.77 -5.72
C GLY A 680 11.02 -7.51 -5.07
N GLY A 681 10.61 -6.53 -5.88
CA GLY A 681 10.13 -5.24 -5.39
C GLY A 681 8.74 -5.27 -4.72
N GLN A 682 7.92 -6.30 -4.97
CA GLN A 682 6.58 -6.42 -4.41
C GLN A 682 6.37 -7.72 -3.62
N TRP A 683 6.50 -8.90 -4.23
CA TRP A 683 6.17 -10.16 -3.56
C TRP A 683 7.13 -10.48 -2.42
N LEU A 684 8.44 -10.45 -2.68
CA LEU A 684 9.46 -10.68 -1.68
C LEU A 684 9.39 -9.59 -0.60
N PHE A 685 9.37 -8.31 -0.98
CA PHE A 685 9.27 -7.20 -0.03
C PHE A 685 8.07 -7.33 0.93
N GLN A 686 6.86 -7.59 0.41
CA GLN A 686 5.67 -7.77 1.25
C GLN A 686 5.73 -9.09 2.06
N GLY A 687 6.27 -10.16 1.46
CA GLY A 687 6.49 -11.45 2.11
C GLY A 687 7.44 -11.38 3.32
N LEU A 688 8.48 -10.56 3.24
CA LEU A 688 9.41 -10.30 4.33
C LEU A 688 8.75 -9.50 5.45
N ARG A 689 8.07 -8.41 5.12
CA ARG A 689 7.45 -7.51 6.11
C ARG A 689 6.25 -8.11 6.82
N SER A 690 5.49 -8.96 6.14
CA SER A 690 4.40 -9.72 6.77
C SER A 690 4.91 -10.68 7.86
N ARG A 691 6.19 -11.02 7.82
CA ARG A 691 6.90 -11.83 8.83
C ARG A 691 7.74 -11.01 9.80
N GLY A 692 7.66 -9.68 9.73
CA GLY A 692 8.37 -8.78 10.64
C GLY A 692 9.79 -8.39 10.20
N ALA A 693 10.28 -8.89 9.06
CA ALA A 693 11.57 -8.47 8.52
C ALA A 693 11.47 -7.09 7.86
N THR A 694 12.37 -6.18 8.24
CA THR A 694 12.42 -4.80 7.72
C THR A 694 13.68 -4.52 6.89
N ALA A 695 14.55 -5.51 6.77
CA ALA A 695 15.83 -5.43 6.07
C ALA A 695 16.32 -6.85 5.75
N VAL A 696 17.14 -6.99 4.71
CA VAL A 696 17.80 -8.25 4.34
C VAL A 696 19.23 -8.21 4.85
N ASP A 697 19.63 -9.12 5.74
CA ASP A 697 21.01 -9.17 6.23
C ASP A 697 21.93 -9.74 5.14
N THR A 698 21.52 -10.86 4.54
CA THR A 698 22.29 -11.56 3.50
C THR A 698 21.39 -11.94 2.33
N ALA A 699 21.76 -11.49 1.12
CA ALA A 699 21.16 -11.94 -0.13
C ALA A 699 22.12 -12.88 -0.86
N ILE A 700 21.63 -14.03 -1.30
CA ILE A 700 22.41 -15.03 -2.04
C ILE A 700 21.79 -15.17 -3.41
N LEU A 701 22.47 -14.71 -4.45
CA LEU A 701 22.07 -14.90 -5.84
C LEU A 701 22.75 -16.17 -6.35
N CYS A 702 21.96 -17.14 -6.80
CA CYS A 702 22.48 -18.47 -7.16
C CYS A 702 22.61 -18.67 -8.67
N GLY A 703 21.97 -17.82 -9.48
CA GLY A 703 21.96 -17.94 -10.94
C GLY A 703 22.24 -16.59 -11.61
N PRO A 704 22.75 -16.61 -12.85
CA PRO A 704 23.06 -15.40 -13.57
C PRO A 704 21.87 -14.86 -14.38
N GLN A 705 20.77 -15.61 -14.51
CA GLN A 705 19.61 -15.12 -15.25
C GLN A 705 19.00 -13.87 -14.56
N PRO A 706 18.65 -12.80 -15.31
CA PRO A 706 18.13 -11.58 -14.72
C PRO A 706 16.92 -11.78 -13.79
N ASP A 707 16.05 -12.71 -14.16
CA ASP A 707 14.83 -13.11 -13.46
C ASP A 707 15.04 -14.19 -12.39
N ALA A 708 16.25 -14.74 -12.23
CA ALA A 708 16.62 -15.52 -11.05
C ALA A 708 16.75 -14.61 -9.82
N GLY A 709 17.27 -13.39 -10.00
CA GLY A 709 17.34 -12.46 -8.87
C GLY A 709 18.00 -11.12 -9.11
N ASN A 710 18.75 -10.88 -10.19
CA ASN A 710 19.43 -9.59 -10.38
C ASN A 710 18.42 -8.43 -10.44
N GLU A 711 17.38 -8.56 -11.26
CA GLU A 711 16.35 -7.53 -11.39
C GLU A 711 15.50 -7.38 -10.12
N GLY A 712 15.15 -8.51 -9.50
CA GLY A 712 14.37 -8.54 -8.26
C GLY A 712 15.13 -7.93 -7.09
N LEU A 713 16.42 -8.22 -6.96
CA LEU A 713 17.26 -7.73 -5.87
C LEU A 713 17.57 -6.24 -6.03
N ALA A 714 17.82 -5.78 -7.27
CA ALA A 714 17.92 -4.35 -7.57
C ALA A 714 16.64 -3.62 -7.12
N ALA A 715 15.46 -4.14 -7.49
CA ALA A 715 14.18 -3.56 -7.09
C ALA A 715 13.92 -3.63 -5.58
N LEU A 716 14.33 -4.73 -4.93
CA LEU A 716 14.21 -4.91 -3.48
C LEU A 716 15.08 -3.90 -2.73
N SER A 717 16.30 -3.64 -3.22
CA SER A 717 17.24 -2.68 -2.60
C SER A 717 16.71 -1.24 -2.62
N GLU A 718 15.84 -0.89 -3.57
CA GLU A 718 15.13 0.40 -3.58
C GLU A 718 14.07 0.50 -2.47
N GLN A 719 13.58 -0.64 -1.96
CA GLN A 719 12.48 -0.76 -1.01
C GLN A 719 12.94 -1.10 0.41
N CYS A 720 14.03 -1.85 0.61
CA CYS A 720 14.56 -2.16 1.94
C CYS A 720 16.08 -2.29 1.91
N PRO A 721 16.77 -1.96 3.01
CA PRO A 721 18.22 -2.06 3.07
C PRO A 721 18.68 -3.53 3.00
N ILE A 722 19.80 -3.73 2.33
CA ILE A 722 20.47 -5.03 2.17
C ILE A 722 21.86 -4.94 2.79
N GLY A 723 22.19 -5.85 3.69
CA GLY A 723 23.45 -5.86 4.44
C GLY A 723 24.64 -6.32 3.61
N ARG A 724 24.51 -7.45 2.92
CA ARG A 724 25.49 -7.97 1.96
C ARG A 724 24.82 -8.80 0.88
N CYS A 725 25.39 -8.78 -0.32
CA CYS A 725 24.93 -9.57 -1.45
C CYS A 725 26.05 -10.48 -1.93
N TYR A 726 25.81 -11.79 -2.02
CA TYR A 726 26.69 -12.73 -2.68
C TYR A 726 26.16 -13.03 -4.07
N ALA A 727 27.03 -12.91 -5.07
CA ALA A 727 26.70 -13.19 -6.46
C ALA A 727 27.79 -14.05 -7.11
N PRO A 728 27.45 -14.94 -8.05
CA PRO A 728 28.40 -15.87 -8.65
C PRO A 728 29.46 -15.19 -9.53
N PHE A 729 29.23 -13.95 -9.95
CA PHE A 729 30.11 -13.23 -10.87
C PHE A 729 30.24 -11.76 -10.51
N LEU A 730 31.47 -11.23 -10.62
CA LEU A 730 31.82 -9.82 -10.43
C LEU A 730 32.63 -9.34 -11.63
N SER A 731 32.00 -8.98 -12.76
CA SER A 731 32.72 -8.20 -13.78
C SER A 731 31.84 -7.16 -14.46
N GLU A 732 32.50 -6.09 -14.90
CA GLU A 732 31.90 -4.95 -15.60
C GLU A 732 31.80 -5.20 -17.12
N ASP A 733 32.41 -6.28 -17.64
CA ASP A 733 32.44 -6.63 -19.06
C ASP A 733 31.48 -7.80 -19.39
N PRO A 734 30.42 -7.56 -20.18
CA PRO A 734 29.50 -8.60 -20.67
C PRO A 734 30.15 -9.70 -21.53
N ALA A 735 31.21 -9.39 -22.27
CA ALA A 735 31.90 -10.37 -23.11
C ALA A 735 32.71 -11.35 -22.25
N ALA A 736 33.42 -10.83 -21.24
CA ALA A 736 34.05 -11.62 -20.19
C ALA A 736 33.04 -12.49 -19.41
N TYR A 737 31.76 -12.09 -19.31
CA TYR A 737 30.72 -12.94 -18.72
C TYR A 737 30.39 -14.17 -19.57
N LEU A 738 30.15 -14.05 -20.88
CA LEU A 738 29.90 -15.22 -21.73
C LEU A 738 31.10 -16.17 -21.78
N GLU A 739 32.32 -15.62 -21.68
CA GLU A 739 33.55 -16.40 -21.62
C GLU A 739 33.76 -17.06 -20.22
N ALA A 740 33.39 -16.37 -19.14
CA ALA A 740 33.46 -16.87 -17.76
C ALA A 740 32.31 -17.82 -17.40
N VAL A 741 31.16 -17.71 -18.09
CA VAL A 741 30.01 -18.60 -17.92
C VAL A 741 30.43 -20.05 -18.17
N GLY A 742 31.43 -20.36 -19.01
CA GLY A 742 32.03 -21.70 -19.10
C GLY A 742 31.07 -22.89 -19.35
N ASP A 743 29.79 -22.61 -19.53
CA ASP A 743 28.67 -23.54 -19.65
C ASP A 743 28.29 -23.59 -21.12
N ALA A 744 28.52 -24.72 -21.76
CA ALA A 744 28.18 -24.92 -23.16
C ALA A 744 26.69 -24.74 -23.44
N TYR A 745 25.81 -25.03 -22.45
CA TYR A 745 24.37 -24.88 -22.58
C TYR A 745 23.93 -23.41 -22.49
N LEU A 746 24.32 -22.67 -21.45
CA LEU A 746 23.96 -21.24 -21.34
C LEU A 746 24.66 -20.40 -22.41
N ALA A 747 25.92 -20.72 -22.75
CA ALA A 747 26.62 -20.09 -23.88
C ALA A 747 25.94 -20.45 -25.21
N GLY A 748 25.44 -21.67 -25.37
CA GLY A 748 24.66 -22.10 -26.53
C GLY A 748 23.33 -21.36 -26.65
N GLU A 749 22.55 -21.25 -25.57
CA GLU A 749 21.31 -20.47 -25.53
C GLU A 749 21.57 -18.98 -25.83
N ALA A 750 22.62 -18.39 -25.23
CA ALA A 750 23.00 -17.01 -25.49
C ALA A 750 23.41 -16.81 -26.97
N ARG A 751 24.23 -17.70 -27.53
CA ARG A 751 24.63 -17.68 -28.96
C ARG A 751 23.45 -17.86 -29.90
N ARG A 752 22.41 -18.60 -29.48
CA ARG A 752 21.14 -18.76 -30.21
C ARG A 752 20.18 -17.59 -30.03
N GLY A 753 20.63 -16.49 -29.41
CA GLY A 753 19.84 -15.26 -29.26
C GLY A 753 18.83 -15.28 -28.12
N ALA A 754 19.10 -16.04 -27.04
CA ALA A 754 18.18 -16.07 -25.89
C ALA A 754 17.91 -14.67 -25.33
N ALA A 755 16.63 -14.34 -25.13
CA ALA A 755 16.19 -13.01 -24.73
C ALA A 755 16.76 -12.51 -23.38
N TRP A 756 17.15 -13.43 -22.49
CA TRP A 756 17.77 -13.07 -21.20
C TRP A 756 19.21 -12.56 -21.38
N ALA A 757 19.97 -13.09 -22.36
CA ALA A 757 21.37 -12.75 -22.57
C ALA A 757 21.54 -11.28 -23.00
N ALA A 758 20.63 -10.79 -23.85
CA ALA A 758 20.58 -9.38 -24.24
C ALA A 758 20.21 -8.43 -23.07
N ARG A 759 19.47 -8.92 -22.08
CA ARG A 759 19.00 -8.12 -20.92
C ARG A 759 19.99 -8.10 -19.76
N TYR A 760 20.85 -9.11 -19.67
CA TYR A 760 21.74 -9.32 -18.54
C TYR A 760 22.66 -8.12 -18.22
N PRO A 761 23.37 -7.51 -19.19
CA PRO A 761 24.28 -6.40 -18.90
C PRO A 761 23.59 -5.24 -18.19
N ALA A 762 22.41 -4.86 -18.70
CA ALA A 762 21.61 -3.79 -18.12
C ALA A 762 21.08 -4.16 -16.72
N ALA A 763 20.61 -5.39 -16.53
CA ALA A 763 20.12 -5.87 -15.23
C ALA A 763 21.23 -5.91 -14.16
N TYR A 764 22.43 -6.34 -14.54
CA TYR A 764 23.57 -6.43 -13.64
C TYR A 764 24.15 -5.04 -13.30
N ALA A 765 24.28 -4.15 -14.29
CA ALA A 765 24.66 -2.76 -14.05
C ALA A 765 23.66 -2.04 -13.14
N ALA A 766 22.36 -2.29 -13.32
CA ALA A 766 21.31 -1.77 -12.44
C ALA A 766 21.45 -2.30 -11.01
N LEU A 767 21.74 -3.59 -10.83
CA LEU A 767 22.01 -4.18 -9.51
C LEU A 767 23.22 -3.51 -8.85
N GLN A 768 24.35 -3.40 -9.55
CA GLN A 768 25.54 -2.74 -9.03
C GLN A 768 25.29 -1.28 -8.64
N ALA A 769 24.57 -0.53 -9.49
CA ALA A 769 24.21 0.86 -9.20
C ALA A 769 23.31 0.95 -7.96
N ALA A 770 22.34 0.05 -7.83
CA ALA A 770 21.43 0.03 -6.69
C ALA A 770 22.14 -0.32 -5.38
N LEU A 771 23.01 -1.34 -5.38
CA LEU A 771 23.81 -1.74 -4.22
C LEU A 771 24.85 -0.66 -3.84
N ARG A 772 25.51 -0.03 -4.81
CA ARG A 772 26.42 1.11 -4.57
C ARG A 772 25.71 2.28 -3.89
N ARG A 773 24.52 2.65 -4.37
CA ARG A 773 23.69 3.71 -3.74
C ARG A 773 23.26 3.34 -2.31
N ALA A 774 23.05 2.05 -2.04
CA ALA A 774 22.67 1.56 -0.72
C ALA A 774 23.88 1.34 0.22
N GLY A 775 25.12 1.46 -0.27
CA GLY A 775 26.32 1.12 0.49
C GLY A 775 26.45 -0.38 0.78
N THR A 776 25.79 -1.23 -0.02
CA THR A 776 25.78 -2.68 0.18
C THR A 776 26.97 -3.33 -0.54
N PRO A 777 27.84 -4.08 0.17
CA PRO A 777 28.91 -4.84 -0.47
C PRO A 777 28.35 -5.97 -1.35
N LEU A 778 28.84 -6.03 -2.58
CA LEU A 778 28.63 -7.13 -3.51
C LEU A 778 29.88 -8.03 -3.48
N LEU A 779 29.71 -9.26 -2.98
CA LEU A 779 30.77 -10.22 -2.71
C LEU A 779 30.69 -11.40 -3.68
N PRO A 780 31.83 -12.02 -4.04
CA PRO A 780 31.82 -13.21 -4.87
C PRO A 780 31.26 -14.40 -4.07
N LEU A 781 30.36 -15.15 -4.68
CA LEU A 781 29.84 -16.40 -4.13
C LEU A 781 30.94 -17.47 -4.20
N ARG A 782 31.30 -18.08 -3.07
CA ARG A 782 32.30 -19.15 -2.98
C ARG A 782 31.71 -20.37 -2.27
N PRO A 783 32.24 -21.59 -2.51
CA PRO A 783 31.82 -22.75 -1.75
C PRO A 783 32.11 -22.55 -0.25
N GLY A 784 31.20 -22.99 0.62
CA GLY A 784 31.35 -22.92 2.06
C GLY A 784 30.25 -22.10 2.76
N PRO A 785 30.38 -21.88 4.09
CA PRO A 785 29.36 -21.25 4.90
C PRO A 785 29.22 -19.76 4.55
N VAL A 786 27.98 -19.33 4.31
CA VAL A 786 27.63 -17.95 3.95
C VAL A 786 26.97 -17.21 5.10
N GLU A 787 26.12 -17.91 5.87
CA GLU A 787 25.43 -17.36 7.04
C GLU A 787 25.31 -18.44 8.12
N SER A 788 25.50 -18.07 9.37
CA SER A 788 25.29 -18.95 10.53
C SER A 788 24.60 -18.20 11.66
N TRP A 789 23.48 -18.76 12.12
CA TRP A 789 22.73 -18.37 13.30
C TRP A 789 22.80 -19.50 14.34
N ARG A 790 22.23 -19.30 15.53
CA ARG A 790 22.24 -20.33 16.59
C ARG A 790 21.60 -21.64 16.14
N ASP A 791 20.61 -21.57 15.26
CA ASP A 791 19.78 -22.70 14.85
C ASP A 791 19.54 -22.78 13.32
N LEU A 792 20.36 -22.05 12.55
CA LEU A 792 20.39 -22.07 11.09
C LEU A 792 21.85 -22.01 10.61
N GLN A 793 22.24 -22.90 9.71
CA GLN A 793 23.46 -22.76 8.91
C GLN A 793 23.09 -22.76 7.44
N VAL A 794 23.63 -21.82 6.68
CA VAL A 794 23.45 -21.69 5.23
C VAL A 794 24.82 -21.85 4.59
N GLU A 795 24.96 -22.90 3.79
CA GLU A 795 26.17 -23.20 3.06
C GLU A 795 25.88 -23.24 1.57
N VAL A 796 26.80 -22.71 0.77
CA VAL A 796 26.73 -22.77 -0.68
C VAL A 796 27.69 -23.83 -1.17
N ARG A 797 27.19 -24.72 -2.03
CA ARG A 797 27.96 -25.74 -2.72
C ARG A 797 27.97 -25.42 -4.20
N LEU A 798 29.17 -25.54 -4.78
CA LEU A 798 29.37 -25.35 -6.21
C LEU A 798 30.15 -26.56 -6.73
N PRO A 799 29.85 -27.04 -7.93
CA PRO A 799 30.65 -28.10 -8.53
C PRO A 799 32.11 -27.64 -8.74
N PRO A 800 33.08 -28.57 -8.71
CA PRO A 800 34.49 -28.24 -8.86
C PRO A 800 34.77 -27.57 -10.23
N PRO A 801 35.68 -26.58 -10.29
CA PRO A 801 35.96 -25.85 -11.53
C PRO A 801 36.64 -26.76 -12.57
N ALA A 802 36.20 -26.70 -13.83
CA ALA A 802 36.80 -27.48 -14.93
C ALA A 802 38.22 -27.02 -15.33
N ARG A 803 38.67 -25.81 -14.96
CA ARG A 803 40.04 -25.29 -15.17
C ARG A 803 40.51 -24.40 -14.01
N ALA A 804 41.80 -24.45 -13.67
CA ALA A 804 42.41 -23.64 -12.63
C ALA A 804 42.36 -22.13 -12.98
N GLY A 805 42.02 -21.28 -12.00
CA GLY A 805 42.01 -19.82 -12.16
C GLY A 805 40.76 -19.22 -12.85
N ARG A 806 39.83 -20.03 -13.35
CA ARG A 806 38.51 -19.58 -13.81
C ARG A 806 37.44 -20.13 -12.86
N PHE A 807 36.50 -19.29 -12.44
CA PHE A 807 35.24 -19.81 -11.93
C PHE A 807 34.58 -20.50 -13.10
N ALA A 808 34.56 -21.82 -13.09
CA ALA A 808 33.92 -22.52 -14.17
C ALA A 808 32.43 -22.42 -13.90
N ALA A 809 31.73 -21.52 -14.57
CA ALA A 809 30.29 -21.72 -14.68
C ALA A 809 29.96 -22.94 -15.57
N SER A 810 30.97 -23.74 -15.98
CA SER A 810 30.85 -25.18 -16.30
C SER A 810 30.27 -26.03 -15.15
N ALA A 811 30.08 -25.43 -13.98
CA ALA A 811 29.56 -26.02 -12.77
C ALA A 811 28.16 -25.44 -12.51
N GLY A 812 27.14 -26.02 -13.14
CA GLY A 812 25.74 -25.60 -13.03
C GLY A 812 25.34 -25.24 -11.60
N THR A 813 24.84 -24.02 -11.47
CA THR A 813 24.09 -23.38 -10.38
C THR A 813 24.44 -23.69 -8.92
N ALA A 814 24.51 -22.63 -8.12
CA ALA A 814 24.70 -22.77 -6.69
C ALA A 814 23.60 -23.62 -6.05
N LEU A 815 24.01 -24.73 -5.44
CA LEU A 815 23.20 -25.50 -4.51
C LEU A 815 23.33 -24.85 -3.14
N VAL A 816 22.20 -24.62 -2.50
CA VAL A 816 22.20 -24.11 -1.13
C VAL A 816 21.80 -25.22 -0.18
N ALA A 817 22.74 -25.61 0.69
CA ALA A 817 22.50 -26.50 1.80
C ALA A 817 22.05 -25.68 3.01
N LEU A 818 20.94 -26.06 3.64
CA LEU A 818 20.47 -25.44 4.88
C LEU A 818 20.38 -26.48 5.98
N ARG A 819 20.96 -26.19 7.14
CA ARG A 819 20.72 -26.94 8.38
C ARG A 819 19.91 -26.07 9.32
N ALA A 820 18.64 -26.39 9.48
CA ALA A 820 17.67 -25.57 10.22
C ALA A 820 17.02 -26.39 11.35
N ARG A 821 17.33 -26.06 12.60
CA ARG A 821 16.82 -26.74 13.82
C ARG A 821 16.91 -28.27 13.75
N GLY A 822 17.99 -28.81 13.18
CA GLY A 822 18.23 -30.24 13.04
C GLY A 822 17.73 -30.86 11.72
N PHE A 823 16.95 -30.14 10.91
CA PHE A 823 16.52 -30.60 9.58
C PHE A 823 17.47 -30.14 8.50
N ARG A 824 17.67 -31.00 7.50
CA ARG A 824 18.50 -30.70 6.32
C ARG A 824 17.68 -30.39 5.10
N TRP A 825 18.07 -29.32 4.42
CA TRP A 825 17.44 -28.86 3.21
C TRP A 825 18.45 -28.76 2.08
N TRP A 826 18.02 -29.18 0.90
CA TRP A 826 18.71 -28.88 -0.34
C TRP A 826 17.83 -27.96 -1.19
N VAL A 827 18.40 -26.84 -1.63
CA VAL A 827 17.74 -25.91 -2.54
C VAL A 827 18.49 -25.96 -3.87
N VAL A 828 17.88 -26.62 -4.84
CA VAL A 828 18.36 -26.67 -6.22
C VAL A 828 17.76 -25.46 -6.92
N THR A 829 18.60 -24.50 -7.31
CA THR A 829 18.11 -23.24 -7.87
C THR A 829 17.91 -23.32 -9.38
N ASP A 830 18.85 -23.94 -10.10
CA ASP A 830 18.83 -24.25 -11.54
C ASP A 830 19.87 -25.38 -11.77
N GLY A 831 20.11 -25.82 -13.00
CA GLY A 831 21.31 -26.60 -13.35
C GLY A 831 21.03 -27.82 -14.22
N THR A 832 22.04 -28.68 -14.34
CA THR A 832 21.98 -29.94 -15.11
C THR A 832 22.13 -31.15 -14.18
N PRO A 833 21.66 -32.34 -14.59
CA PRO A 833 21.89 -33.57 -13.83
C PRO A 833 23.38 -33.80 -13.50
N GLU A 834 24.28 -33.49 -14.44
CA GLU A 834 25.73 -33.67 -14.29
C GLU A 834 26.31 -32.72 -13.23
N SER A 835 25.94 -31.44 -13.28
CA SER A 835 26.40 -30.46 -12.29
C SER A 835 25.91 -30.80 -10.88
N LEU A 836 24.67 -31.29 -10.78
CA LEU A 836 24.11 -31.75 -9.52
C LEU A 836 24.86 -32.95 -8.95
N ARG A 837 25.15 -33.96 -9.78
CA ARG A 837 25.97 -35.12 -9.40
C ARG A 837 27.35 -34.70 -8.91
N ALA A 838 28.00 -33.79 -9.62
CA ALA A 838 29.33 -33.31 -9.25
C ALA A 838 29.34 -32.55 -7.92
N ALA A 839 28.33 -31.70 -7.67
CA ALA A 839 28.26 -30.93 -6.43
C ALA A 839 27.81 -31.76 -5.21
N LEU A 840 27.07 -32.85 -5.42
CA LEU A 840 26.65 -33.78 -4.36
C LEU A 840 27.52 -35.05 -4.29
N ALA A 841 28.59 -35.16 -5.07
CA ALA A 841 29.42 -36.37 -5.14
C ALA A 841 30.01 -36.80 -3.79
N ALA A 842 30.26 -35.85 -2.89
CA ALA A 842 30.80 -36.08 -1.55
C ALA A 842 29.71 -36.21 -0.46
N GLU A 843 28.43 -36.03 -0.79
CA GLU A 843 27.33 -36.09 0.17
C GLU A 843 26.62 -37.44 0.09
N THR A 844 26.68 -38.21 1.16
CA THR A 844 26.02 -39.53 1.25
C THR A 844 24.75 -39.51 2.11
N GLU A 845 24.56 -38.44 2.88
CA GLU A 845 23.46 -38.39 3.83
C GLU A 845 22.19 -37.77 3.22
N PRO A 846 20.99 -38.27 3.59
CA PRO A 846 19.76 -37.84 2.94
C PRO A 846 19.23 -36.54 3.53
N CYS A 847 18.51 -35.76 2.73
CA CYS A 847 17.85 -34.55 3.20
C CYS A 847 16.43 -34.80 3.72
N ASP A 848 15.94 -33.86 4.51
CA ASP A 848 14.56 -33.89 4.97
C ASP A 848 13.65 -33.14 3.99
N VAL A 849 14.10 -32.00 3.47
CA VAL A 849 13.34 -31.19 2.50
C VAL A 849 14.17 -30.87 1.27
N LEU A 850 13.65 -31.19 0.09
CA LEU A 850 14.25 -30.81 -1.18
C LEU A 850 13.39 -29.73 -1.85
N VAL A 851 14.02 -28.60 -2.21
CA VAL A 851 13.38 -27.52 -2.96
C VAL A 851 13.92 -27.54 -4.38
N LEU A 852 13.02 -27.65 -5.34
CA LEU A 852 13.31 -27.69 -6.77
C LEU A 852 12.60 -26.52 -7.46
N PRO A 853 13.08 -26.02 -8.60
CA PRO A 853 12.27 -25.12 -9.43
C PRO A 853 11.03 -25.86 -9.95
N GLU A 854 10.17 -25.19 -10.70
CA GLU A 854 9.13 -25.78 -11.55
C GLU A 854 9.33 -25.25 -12.98
N LEU A 855 10.24 -25.87 -13.73
CA LEU A 855 10.50 -25.56 -15.14
C LEU A 855 9.53 -26.39 -16.00
N GLY A 856 9.05 -25.84 -17.13
CA GLY A 856 8.07 -26.53 -17.99
C GLY A 856 8.56 -27.87 -18.59
N ALA A 857 7.82 -28.42 -19.55
CA ALA A 857 7.95 -29.80 -20.10
C ALA A 857 9.25 -30.15 -20.90
N ARG A 858 10.43 -29.63 -20.54
CA ARG A 858 11.71 -30.02 -21.17
C ARG A 858 12.21 -31.34 -20.60
N LYS A 859 12.62 -32.29 -21.47
CA LYS A 859 13.16 -33.61 -21.08
C LYS A 859 14.32 -33.52 -20.08
N THR A 860 15.30 -32.66 -20.35
CA THR A 860 16.47 -32.40 -19.49
C THR A 860 16.09 -31.96 -18.08
N TYR A 861 14.94 -31.32 -17.93
CA TYR A 861 14.47 -30.87 -16.64
C TYR A 861 13.84 -31.99 -15.80
N ARG A 862 13.11 -32.91 -16.43
CA ARG A 862 12.63 -34.13 -15.76
C ARG A 862 13.81 -34.96 -15.25
N GLU A 863 14.86 -35.10 -16.06
CA GLU A 863 16.09 -35.79 -15.67
C GLU A 863 16.79 -35.10 -14.46
N LEU A 864 16.76 -33.77 -14.38
CA LEU A 864 17.26 -33.03 -13.22
C LEU A 864 16.45 -33.33 -11.95
N LEU A 865 15.11 -33.28 -12.04
CA LEU A 865 14.22 -33.58 -10.93
C LEU A 865 14.44 -35.00 -10.40
N ASP A 866 14.45 -35.98 -11.29
CA ASP A 866 14.62 -37.40 -10.94
C ASP A 866 16.02 -37.65 -10.34
N THR A 867 17.06 -37.03 -10.91
CA THR A 867 18.43 -37.09 -10.37
C THR A 867 18.51 -36.48 -8.98
N ALA A 868 17.85 -35.33 -8.74
CA ALA A 868 17.85 -34.69 -7.43
C ALA A 868 17.18 -35.56 -6.36
N VAL A 869 16.01 -36.12 -6.67
CA VAL A 869 15.30 -37.02 -5.76
C VAL A 869 16.11 -38.28 -5.46
N ALA A 870 16.74 -38.88 -6.49
CA ALA A 870 17.54 -40.09 -6.32
C ALA A 870 18.79 -39.86 -5.46
N LEU A 871 19.49 -38.73 -5.65
CA LEU A 871 20.71 -38.41 -4.90
C LEU A 871 20.42 -37.99 -3.46
N THR A 872 19.39 -37.18 -3.21
CA THR A 872 19.17 -36.61 -1.87
C THR A 872 18.16 -37.39 -1.02
N ARG A 873 17.38 -38.30 -1.60
CA ARG A 873 16.34 -39.14 -0.95
C ARG A 873 15.49 -38.35 0.06
N PRO A 874 14.74 -37.33 -0.41
CA PRO A 874 14.03 -36.39 0.47
C PRO A 874 12.81 -37.01 1.17
N ARG A 875 12.49 -36.51 2.36
CA ARG A 875 11.23 -36.85 3.06
C ARG A 875 10.06 -35.97 2.64
N ALA A 876 10.31 -34.79 2.10
CA ALA A 876 9.32 -33.91 1.48
C ALA A 876 9.95 -33.08 0.37
N ILE A 877 9.15 -32.74 -0.64
CA ILE A 877 9.59 -31.93 -1.79
C ILE A 877 8.74 -30.66 -1.87
N VAL A 878 9.39 -29.54 -2.17
CA VAL A 878 8.75 -28.27 -2.52
C VAL A 878 9.12 -27.92 -3.95
N LEU A 879 8.15 -27.95 -4.87
CA LEU A 879 8.29 -27.42 -6.22
C LEU A 879 7.99 -25.93 -6.21
N SER A 880 8.97 -25.12 -6.60
CA SER A 880 8.89 -23.67 -6.62
C SER A 880 8.67 -23.15 -8.04
N GLY A 881 7.45 -22.71 -8.28
CA GLY A 881 7.07 -22.02 -9.50
C GLY A 881 5.78 -21.22 -9.33
N ARG A 882 5.48 -20.45 -10.37
CA ARG A 882 4.18 -19.79 -10.57
C ARG A 882 3.70 -20.11 -11.98
N PRO A 883 2.43 -20.50 -12.18
CA PRO A 883 1.98 -20.91 -13.50
C PRO A 883 2.05 -19.70 -14.44
N SER A 884 2.96 -19.73 -15.41
CA SER A 884 3.00 -18.70 -16.45
C SER A 884 2.01 -19.04 -17.55
N ALA A 885 1.34 -18.04 -18.10
CA ALA A 885 0.40 -18.17 -19.21
C ALA A 885 0.94 -18.85 -20.48
N ARG A 886 2.25 -19.10 -20.57
CA ARG A 886 2.99 -19.56 -21.74
C ARG A 886 3.73 -20.89 -21.53
N ALA A 887 3.70 -21.49 -20.34
CA ALA A 887 4.37 -22.78 -20.13
C ALA A 887 3.39 -23.90 -20.48
N GLU A 888 3.73 -24.74 -21.47
CA GLU A 888 3.12 -26.06 -21.62
C GLU A 888 3.24 -26.77 -20.26
N ALA A 889 2.10 -27.18 -19.71
CA ALA A 889 1.98 -27.63 -18.34
C ALA A 889 2.80 -28.91 -18.15
N PHE A 890 3.94 -28.79 -17.47
CA PHE A 890 4.55 -29.93 -16.79
C PHE A 890 3.52 -30.46 -15.78
N ASP A 891 3.11 -31.72 -15.91
CA ASP A 891 2.18 -32.34 -14.97
C ASP A 891 2.92 -32.67 -13.66
N ALA A 892 3.07 -31.65 -12.82
CA ALA A 892 3.67 -31.75 -11.50
C ALA A 892 2.91 -32.71 -10.59
N ALA A 893 1.60 -32.94 -10.83
CA ALA A 893 0.80 -33.86 -10.03
C ALA A 893 1.13 -35.32 -10.37
N ALA A 894 1.24 -35.65 -11.67
CA ALA A 894 1.68 -36.97 -12.12
C ALA A 894 3.11 -37.28 -11.66
N TRP A 895 4.04 -36.32 -11.81
CA TRP A 895 5.41 -36.49 -11.31
C TRP A 895 5.45 -36.66 -9.78
N ALA A 896 4.70 -35.85 -9.04
CA ALA A 896 4.61 -35.94 -7.59
C ALA A 896 4.08 -37.29 -7.10
N ALA A 897 3.17 -37.93 -7.83
CA ALA A 897 2.68 -39.26 -7.52
C ALA A 897 3.80 -40.33 -7.62
N GLY A 898 4.76 -40.14 -8.53
CA GLY A 898 5.91 -41.03 -8.72
C GLY A 898 7.10 -40.75 -7.78
N ALA A 899 7.15 -39.58 -7.12
CA ALA A 899 8.30 -39.16 -6.30
C ALA A 899 8.46 -39.93 -4.97
N GLY A 900 7.45 -40.70 -4.53
CA GLY A 900 7.54 -41.53 -3.33
C GLY A 900 7.52 -40.79 -1.99
N CYS A 901 7.35 -39.45 -1.98
CA CYS A 901 7.19 -38.65 -0.77
C CYS A 901 6.24 -37.45 -0.98
N PRO A 902 5.76 -36.78 0.09
CA PRO A 902 4.84 -35.66 -0.04
C PRO A 902 5.45 -34.47 -0.81
N VAL A 903 4.78 -34.07 -1.91
CA VAL A 903 5.17 -32.90 -2.73
C VAL A 903 4.18 -31.75 -2.55
N LEU A 904 4.68 -30.56 -2.19
CA LEU A 904 3.95 -29.28 -2.22
C LEU A 904 4.43 -28.45 -3.40
N CYS A 905 3.52 -27.77 -4.11
CA CYS A 905 3.82 -26.99 -5.30
C CYS A 905 3.36 -25.56 -5.12
N THR A 906 4.25 -24.57 -5.21
CA THR A 906 3.88 -23.18 -4.94
C THR A 906 2.89 -22.59 -5.94
N ALA A 907 2.81 -23.15 -7.15
CA ALA A 907 1.84 -22.74 -8.17
C ALA A 907 0.38 -23.06 -7.77
N ARG A 908 0.17 -24.15 -7.03
CA ARG A 908 -1.16 -24.63 -6.59
C ARG A 908 -1.42 -24.35 -5.10
N ASP A 909 -0.42 -24.65 -4.28
CA ASP A 909 -0.50 -24.56 -2.82
C ASP A 909 -0.20 -23.14 -2.31
N GLY A 910 0.24 -22.22 -3.19
CA GLY A 910 0.77 -20.91 -2.81
C GLY A 910 2.12 -21.03 -2.11
N ALA A 911 2.62 -19.94 -1.54
CA ALA A 911 3.89 -19.95 -0.82
C ALA A 911 3.89 -21.03 0.28
N VAL A 912 4.93 -21.87 0.28
CA VAL A 912 5.10 -22.93 1.26
C VAL A 912 5.94 -22.40 2.42
N THR A 913 5.33 -22.37 3.61
CA THR A 913 5.98 -21.90 4.84
C THR A 913 6.33 -23.06 5.74
N ALA A 914 7.59 -23.14 6.12
CA ALA A 914 8.11 -24.01 7.16
C ALA A 914 8.00 -23.34 8.53
N SER A 915 7.38 -24.02 9.48
CA SER A 915 7.27 -23.62 10.88
C SER A 915 7.73 -24.75 11.80
N PHE A 916 8.33 -24.38 12.93
CA PHE A 916 8.92 -25.34 13.86
C PHE A 916 8.11 -25.41 15.16
N GLY A 917 7.52 -26.57 15.44
CA GLY A 917 6.68 -26.82 16.61
C GLY A 917 7.45 -26.87 17.93
N ARG A 918 6.72 -26.91 19.07
CA ARG A 918 7.31 -27.00 20.41
C ARG A 918 8.04 -28.33 20.68
N GLY A 919 7.66 -29.41 19.99
CA GLY A 919 8.32 -30.73 20.06
C GLY A 919 9.41 -30.97 19.00
N GLY A 920 9.94 -29.93 18.37
CA GLY A 920 10.99 -30.07 17.34
C GLY A 920 10.49 -30.54 15.96
N ALA A 921 9.20 -30.83 15.78
CA ALA A 921 8.64 -31.15 14.47
C ALA A 921 8.65 -29.95 13.51
N LEU A 922 8.90 -30.23 12.22
CA LEU A 922 8.85 -29.29 11.12
C LEU A 922 7.52 -29.44 10.38
N ALA A 923 6.74 -28.37 10.29
CA ALA A 923 5.50 -28.34 9.51
C ALA A 923 5.67 -27.44 8.27
N LEU A 924 5.56 -28.02 7.09
CA LEU A 924 5.46 -27.34 5.80
C LEU A 924 3.99 -27.08 5.49
N ARG A 925 3.59 -25.85 5.22
CA ARG A 925 2.19 -25.50 4.93
C ARG A 925 2.08 -24.61 3.69
N GLY A 926 1.23 -25.00 2.74
CA GLY A 926 0.83 -24.18 1.60
C GLY A 926 -0.14 -23.08 2.03
N LEU A 927 0.14 -21.84 1.63
CA LEU A 927 -0.68 -20.68 1.99
C LEU A 927 -2.09 -20.72 1.39
N ALA A 928 -2.21 -21.06 0.10
CA ALA A 928 -3.47 -20.99 -0.65
C ALA A 928 -4.33 -22.24 -0.43
N SER A 929 -3.73 -23.43 -0.47
CA SER A 929 -4.47 -24.70 -0.29
C SER A 929 -4.69 -25.08 1.17
N GLY A 930 -3.88 -24.54 2.08
CA GLY A 930 -3.88 -24.95 3.49
C GLY A 930 -3.27 -26.32 3.77
N ARG A 931 -2.87 -27.08 2.72
CA ARG A 931 -2.26 -28.41 2.83
C ARG A 931 -0.99 -28.33 3.67
N SER A 932 -0.81 -29.29 4.58
CA SER A 932 0.33 -29.35 5.47
C SER A 932 1.01 -30.72 5.48
N VAL A 933 2.34 -30.72 5.54
CA VAL A 933 3.18 -31.91 5.72
C VAL A 933 4.01 -31.70 6.97
N THR A 934 3.96 -32.65 7.90
CA THR A 934 4.71 -32.60 9.16
C THR A 934 5.81 -33.65 9.15
N LEU A 935 7.03 -33.23 9.44
CA LEU A 935 8.21 -34.06 9.57
C LEU A 935 8.69 -34.05 11.02
N HIS A 936 8.90 -35.22 11.59
CA HIS A 936 9.54 -35.37 12.91
C HIS A 936 11.06 -35.46 12.75
N PRO A 937 11.85 -35.03 13.75
CA PRO A 937 13.30 -35.26 13.76
C PRO A 937 13.59 -36.73 13.53
N ARG A 938 14.68 -37.05 12.83
CA ARG A 938 15.16 -38.43 12.78
C ARG A 938 15.52 -38.86 14.21
N THR A 939 14.97 -39.98 14.66
CA THR A 939 15.50 -40.64 15.85
C THR A 939 16.96 -41.00 15.58
N PRO A 940 17.87 -40.74 16.53
CA PRO A 940 19.30 -40.98 16.35
C PRO A 940 19.62 -42.44 16.00
#